data_AF-A0A349YN93-F1
#
_entry.id   AF-A0A349YN93-F1
#
_cell.length_a   1.000
_cell.length_b   1.000
_cell.length_c   1.000
_cell.angle_alpha   90.00
_cell.angle_beta   90.00
_cell.angle_gamma   90.00
#
_symmetry.space_group_name_H-M   'P 1'
#
loop_
_entity.id
_entity.type
_entity.pdbx_description
1 polymer ?
#
loop_
_entity_poly.entity_id
_entity_poly.type
_entity_poly.pdbx_seq_one_letter_code
_entity_poly.pdbx_strand_id
1 'polypeptide(L)'
;MHLKKKKGLQRAFAGMLAMATAFTMQPHMLGGLHIVPSKTTVKAASTITTKNANKFTWDNANVYFLLTDRFNNGDKSNDHAYNRGLDQNGNVINYNDKGATFHGGDFKGITDKINEGYFTDLGVNALWISAPYEQIHGYVIGGDGSESYAHYSYHGYYVLDYTDTDKNFGTEEEFKTLVDTAHKHGIRIVMDIVMNHSGYNTIYDMNEYGFGTLKNGWQDAYFRSSGINNSTYHGVIDYESSSTDWGKWWGSNWVRSGLPGYTQGGSTNQLMNLSGLPDFKTESTNTVSIPTFLKNKWTKEGRYNEEVSKLNSYLSSHNMSMTVRNCLTYWLQSWVREYGVDGFRCDTAKHVEYASWKTLKNACVEALDDWKSKNPDKALDDSKFWMTGEVWDHGVYKDEYYTQGGFDSIINFSTQGAGLLSKNRVAGTYQGFADSINSDPDFNVLSYISSHDSVLTRGNSIYNGSAFLLCPGAVQIYYGDESDRPYDNTAAANGQHNLRSDMNWDSMNQETLAHWQKVGTFRNNHIAVGAGQNAALETNDGVAFSRTYTNTAKDISDKIAACIGCTSNTDVTIDVSSLWADGQYLVNAYDYSCAVVTNGKVTFNSGANGTILIEEPDGMPLASVIGNPWFSGTETVTLTLSGADFAKVSVDGAKKFIAHDGDTFTIGETAYPGDVVKVQVEATNEYGTRTATFSFNKLEEEIIPTSAVPTPTPSQTVTPSEEPSPSPIVSEGPVIVEDTVYVKADFVPYVYAWKGSSTPLAGSWPGTKMTQTADGYYKLSLGTSDDYNVVINNGSGRQTKDITDLQGGTWITVKSDMSYTIDKQIQSEIPASSKDILYVEAAEAPYAYAWKDSSTALAGSWPGTRMSEKNADGYYVLDLNSTDAYNVVLHNGSGKQTKDITGLTAGTWIKLNSDMSYTVVKTGGSSTNPTPAVSTQPATPSPSTTVQGTGKHTFTFKVASATGAAPTIYIWDDAKCYTNAFPGSTMTEKDGDYYTMTLKSDSTSLNCIVSYGNSSTQSSDITGITGTVTITNEGSTFKNCKVEKSAPVESNYSKLKAATRSIKNLTAENFTTETYNAVYAFVKEADALIALGEDNADKASVDALLAKEKAALDSLQLAKPVVNEIRSGATTISGTAAYGCTVTVTVNGKTYTTIADDITGIWSVSVSSIRTGNSVKVACTLDAYLSNSITLTV
;
A
#
# COMPACT_ATOMS: atom_id res chain seq x y z
N MET A 1 -11.21 58.39 5.78
CA MET A 1 -10.86 59.83 5.88
C MET A 1 -11.53 60.40 7.13
N HIS A 2 -10.79 61.01 8.06
CA HIS A 2 -11.29 61.56 9.34
C HIS A 2 -11.93 60.54 10.33
N LEU A 3 -12.08 60.80 11.64
CA LEU A 3 -11.11 61.27 12.66
C LEU A 3 -11.79 61.27 14.07
N LYS A 4 -11.00 61.13 15.15
CA LYS A 4 -11.26 61.65 16.53
C LYS A 4 -12.41 60.98 17.36
N LYS A 5 -12.39 60.94 18.72
CA LYS A 5 -11.32 61.04 19.76
C LYS A 5 -11.92 60.85 21.18
N LYS A 6 -11.05 60.59 22.20
CA LYS A 6 -11.28 60.74 23.68
C LYS A 6 -12.22 59.68 24.31
N LYS A 7 -12.22 59.34 25.62
CA LYS A 7 -11.34 59.51 26.82
C LYS A 7 -11.93 58.57 27.91
N GLY A 8 -11.25 58.02 28.93
CA GLY A 8 -9.83 58.05 29.35
C GLY A 8 -9.66 58.32 30.87
N LEU A 9 -8.47 57.99 31.44
CA LEU A 9 -7.97 58.32 32.82
C LEU A 9 -8.58 57.49 34.00
N GLN A 10 -7.93 57.23 35.16
CA GLN A 10 -6.72 57.78 35.83
C GLN A 10 -5.89 56.76 36.67
N ARG A 11 -4.55 56.96 36.73
CA ARG A 11 -3.57 56.83 37.88
C ARG A 11 -3.40 55.46 38.59
N ALA A 12 -2.26 55.10 39.22
CA ALA A 12 -1.05 55.82 39.70
C ALA A 12 0.23 54.90 39.60
N PHE A 13 1.45 55.13 40.15
CA PHE A 13 2.01 56.24 40.96
C PHE A 13 3.52 56.57 40.71
N ALA A 14 4.50 55.82 41.28
CA ALA A 14 5.94 56.17 41.37
C ALA A 14 6.85 54.91 41.38
N GLY A 15 8.17 54.97 41.10
CA GLY A 15 8.98 56.09 40.61
C GLY A 15 10.51 55.89 40.69
N MET A 16 11.26 56.94 40.32
CA MET A 16 12.71 57.21 40.46
C MET A 16 13.72 56.49 39.51
N LEU A 17 14.55 57.31 38.85
CA LEU A 17 15.71 56.94 38.01
C LEU A 17 16.76 58.08 38.09
N ALA A 18 18.04 57.75 38.19
CA ALA A 18 19.19 58.65 37.96
C ALA A 18 20.40 57.79 37.50
N MET A 19 20.98 57.96 36.31
CA MET A 19 21.89 59.05 35.88
C MET A 19 23.22 59.14 36.65
N ALA A 20 24.32 58.73 36.01
CA ALA A 20 25.44 59.61 35.62
C ALA A 20 26.55 58.84 34.85
N THR A 21 27.34 59.55 34.04
CA THR A 21 28.52 59.06 33.30
C THR A 21 29.83 59.57 33.92
N ALA A 22 30.95 58.85 33.73
CA ALA A 22 32.17 59.36 33.06
C ALA A 22 33.48 58.55 33.29
N PHE A 23 34.23 58.37 32.19
CA PHE A 23 35.70 58.45 32.03
C PHE A 23 36.72 57.50 32.74
N THR A 24 37.36 56.67 31.89
CA THR A 24 38.82 56.39 31.75
C THR A 24 39.69 55.88 32.91
N MET A 25 40.40 54.77 32.67
CA MET A 25 41.88 54.73 32.79
C MET A 25 42.54 53.54 32.05
N GLN A 26 43.82 53.71 31.68
CA GLN A 26 44.78 52.74 31.12
C GLN A 26 46.20 53.30 31.40
N PRO A 27 47.32 52.53 31.32
CA PRO A 27 47.49 51.08 31.18
C PRO A 27 48.49 50.50 32.23
N HIS A 28 49.22 49.43 31.86
CA HIS A 28 50.33 48.71 32.54
C HIS A 28 49.93 47.45 33.35
N MET A 29 50.64 46.31 33.30
CA MET A 29 51.77 45.87 32.44
C MET A 29 51.95 44.33 32.54
N LEU A 30 52.56 43.71 31.51
CA LEU A 30 53.18 42.36 31.47
C LEU A 30 52.30 41.09 31.66
N GLY A 31 52.65 40.03 30.91
CA GLY A 31 52.08 38.68 31.05
C GLY A 31 51.57 38.08 29.74
N GLY A 32 52.47 37.65 28.84
CA GLY A 32 52.10 37.16 27.51
C GLY A 32 52.00 35.64 27.40
N LEU A 33 50.96 35.16 26.72
CA LEU A 33 50.92 33.85 26.05
C LEU A 33 50.12 34.01 24.74
N HIS A 34 50.52 33.35 23.66
CA HIS A 34 49.77 33.39 22.41
C HIS A 34 48.50 32.55 22.51
N ILE A 35 47.35 33.14 22.21
CA ILE A 35 46.09 32.45 21.96
C ILE A 35 45.66 32.82 20.54
N VAL A 36 45.46 31.81 19.70
CA VAL A 36 44.89 31.98 18.34
C VAL A 36 43.44 32.41 18.51
N PRO A 37 42.96 33.46 17.80
CA PRO A 37 41.57 33.86 17.91
C PRO A 37 40.66 32.75 17.39
N SER A 38 39.86 32.17 18.28
CA SER A 38 38.77 31.29 17.89
C SER A 38 37.82 32.02 16.94
N LYS A 39 37.41 31.36 15.85
CA LYS A 39 36.28 31.83 15.05
C LYS A 39 35.02 31.69 15.90
N THR A 40 34.52 32.79 16.44
CA THR A 40 33.21 32.81 17.09
C THR A 40 32.12 32.61 16.02
N THR A 41 31.76 31.35 15.75
CA THR A 41 30.59 31.03 14.94
C THR A 41 29.34 31.54 15.64
N VAL A 42 28.72 32.56 15.06
CA VAL A 42 27.42 33.05 15.51
C VAL A 42 26.39 31.99 15.12
N LYS A 43 26.06 31.09 16.06
CA LYS A 43 24.98 30.10 15.91
C LYS A 43 23.66 30.87 15.86
N ALA A 44 23.27 31.32 14.66
CA ALA A 44 22.07 32.08 14.43
C ALA A 44 20.86 31.17 14.66
N ALA A 45 20.22 31.31 15.82
CA ALA A 45 19.00 30.59 16.15
C ALA A 45 17.86 31.07 15.23
N SER A 46 17.66 30.37 14.12
CA SER A 46 16.46 30.53 13.31
C SER A 46 15.26 30.06 14.13
N THR A 47 14.32 30.95 14.42
CA THR A 47 13.03 30.59 15.00
C THR A 47 12.17 29.91 13.93
N ILE A 48 12.39 28.60 13.79
CA ILE A 48 11.66 27.71 12.89
C ILE A 48 10.26 27.46 13.45
N THR A 49 9.23 27.90 12.74
CA THR A 49 7.82 27.55 12.96
C THR A 49 7.02 27.80 11.68
N THR A 50 7.05 26.85 10.74
CA THR A 50 6.31 26.94 9.46
C THR A 50 5.51 25.68 9.08
N LYS A 51 5.58 24.59 9.85
CA LYS A 51 4.67 23.44 9.72
C LYS A 51 3.34 23.75 10.41
N ASN A 52 2.23 23.71 9.67
CA ASN A 52 0.89 24.08 10.14
C ASN A 52 -0.01 22.85 10.42
N ALA A 53 0.58 21.64 10.53
CA ALA A 53 -0.12 20.36 10.65
C ALA A 53 -1.27 20.30 11.68
N ASN A 54 -1.19 21.10 12.75
CA ASN A 54 -2.22 21.17 13.80
C ASN A 54 -3.42 22.08 13.45
N LYS A 55 -3.52 22.60 12.21
CA LYS A 55 -4.57 23.54 11.79
C LYS A 55 -5.32 23.02 10.55
N PHE A 56 -6.57 22.63 10.71
CA PHE A 56 -7.38 22.11 9.62
C PHE A 56 -8.04 23.20 8.75
N THR A 57 -8.22 22.90 7.47
CA THR A 57 -9.16 23.61 6.58
C THR A 57 -9.64 22.69 5.47
N TRP A 58 -10.92 22.77 5.10
CA TRP A 58 -11.50 21.92 4.04
C TRP A 58 -10.84 22.15 2.67
N ASP A 59 -10.23 23.31 2.46
CA ASP A 59 -9.48 23.72 1.25
C ASP A 59 -8.20 22.90 1.02
N ASN A 60 -7.74 22.19 2.06
CA ASN A 60 -6.63 21.23 2.01
C ASN A 60 -7.05 19.87 2.58
N ALA A 61 -8.35 19.52 2.52
CA ALA A 61 -8.81 18.23 3.01
C ALA A 61 -8.23 17.07 2.20
N ASN A 62 -7.90 16.00 2.93
CA ASN A 62 -7.47 14.70 2.44
C ASN A 62 -8.59 13.73 2.82
N VAL A 63 -9.60 13.67 1.96
CA VAL A 63 -10.74 12.78 2.12
C VAL A 63 -10.34 11.40 1.61
N TYR A 64 -10.52 10.36 2.42
CA TYR A 64 -10.40 8.98 1.97
C TYR A 64 -11.80 8.38 1.88
N PHE A 65 -12.24 8.05 0.67
CA PHE A 65 -13.54 7.45 0.40
C PHE A 65 -13.42 5.92 0.35
N LEU A 66 -14.18 5.26 1.21
CA LEU A 66 -14.29 3.80 1.27
C LEU A 66 -15.76 3.36 1.19
N LEU A 67 -15.99 2.20 0.57
CA LEU A 67 -17.26 1.50 0.70
C LEU A 67 -17.20 0.63 1.95
N THR A 68 -18.12 0.81 2.90
CA THR A 68 -18.08 0.13 4.22
C THR A 68 -17.94 -1.38 4.05
N ASP A 69 -18.83 -1.99 3.25
CA ASP A 69 -18.88 -3.43 2.94
C ASP A 69 -17.59 -4.03 2.34
N ARG A 70 -16.74 -3.20 1.72
CA ARG A 70 -15.58 -3.64 0.92
C ARG A 70 -14.23 -3.26 1.53
N PHE A 71 -14.23 -2.58 2.69
CA PHE A 71 -13.01 -2.04 3.27
C PHE A 71 -12.32 -3.00 4.25
N ASN A 72 -12.99 -3.41 5.33
CA ASN A 72 -12.42 -4.35 6.29
C ASN A 72 -13.55 -5.01 7.12
N ASN A 73 -13.55 -6.34 7.20
CA ASN A 73 -14.53 -7.11 7.98
C ASN A 73 -14.02 -7.25 9.42
N GLY A 74 -14.67 -6.54 10.34
CA GLY A 74 -14.30 -6.44 11.75
C GLY A 74 -15.04 -7.43 12.65
N ASP A 75 -16.30 -7.75 12.33
CA ASP A 75 -17.13 -8.73 13.03
C ASP A 75 -18.00 -9.59 12.08
N LYS A 76 -17.49 -10.79 11.78
CA LYS A 76 -18.20 -11.83 11.01
C LYS A 76 -19.51 -12.33 11.62
N SER A 77 -19.91 -11.87 12.82
CA SER A 77 -21.24 -12.14 13.35
C SER A 77 -22.34 -11.37 12.62
N ASN A 78 -21.99 -10.25 11.95
CA ASN A 78 -22.93 -9.36 11.27
C ASN A 78 -23.13 -9.67 9.77
N ASP A 79 -22.22 -10.45 9.13
CA ASP A 79 -22.18 -10.78 7.68
C ASP A 79 -23.54 -11.16 7.05
N HIS A 80 -24.43 -11.81 7.83
CA HIS A 80 -25.73 -12.30 7.39
C HIS A 80 -26.92 -11.64 8.09
N ALA A 81 -26.78 -10.38 8.50
CA ALA A 81 -27.89 -9.58 9.05
C ALA A 81 -29.13 -9.63 8.14
N TYR A 82 -30.32 -9.59 8.74
CA TYR A 82 -31.61 -9.75 8.06
C TYR A 82 -31.77 -11.04 7.22
N ASN A 83 -30.89 -12.03 7.40
CA ASN A 83 -30.77 -13.25 6.58
C ASN A 83 -30.31 -12.98 5.13
N ARG A 84 -29.57 -11.89 4.89
CA ARG A 84 -28.99 -11.62 3.57
C ARG A 84 -28.01 -12.74 3.17
N GLY A 85 -28.18 -13.24 1.94
CA GLY A 85 -27.42 -14.37 1.42
C GLY A 85 -27.68 -15.72 2.10
N LEU A 86 -28.75 -15.89 2.90
CA LEU A 86 -29.12 -17.17 3.50
C LEU A 86 -30.34 -17.83 2.83
N ASP A 87 -30.38 -19.16 2.82
CA ASP A 87 -31.55 -19.94 2.45
C ASP A 87 -32.61 -19.97 3.58
N GLN A 88 -33.78 -20.53 3.29
CA GLN A 88 -34.88 -20.69 4.25
C GLN A 88 -34.56 -21.53 5.51
N ASN A 89 -33.39 -22.19 5.56
CA ASN A 89 -32.91 -22.99 6.68
C ASN A 89 -31.73 -22.32 7.43
N GLY A 90 -31.24 -21.16 6.95
CA GLY A 90 -30.07 -20.46 7.49
C GLY A 90 -28.72 -20.86 6.89
N ASN A 91 -28.68 -21.61 5.78
CA ASN A 91 -27.45 -21.94 5.07
C ASN A 91 -27.02 -20.82 4.12
N VAL A 92 -25.72 -20.54 4.00
CA VAL A 92 -25.19 -19.55 3.05
C VAL A 92 -25.47 -19.98 1.59
N ILE A 93 -26.07 -19.08 0.81
CA ILE A 93 -26.31 -19.23 -0.62
C ILE A 93 -25.03 -18.90 -1.38
N ASN A 94 -24.44 -19.90 -2.04
CA ASN A 94 -23.31 -19.68 -2.93
C ASN A 94 -23.80 -19.19 -4.31
N TYR A 95 -23.99 -17.88 -4.47
CA TYR A 95 -24.31 -17.25 -5.74
C TYR A 95 -23.16 -17.37 -6.75
N ASN A 96 -23.49 -17.42 -8.05
CA ASN A 96 -22.52 -17.45 -9.16
C ASN A 96 -21.78 -16.10 -9.34
N ASP A 97 -22.46 -14.99 -9.07
CA ASP A 97 -21.87 -13.66 -8.93
C ASP A 97 -21.98 -13.22 -7.47
N LYS A 98 -20.90 -12.64 -6.94
CA LYS A 98 -20.80 -12.13 -5.57
C LYS A 98 -20.53 -10.64 -5.51
N GLY A 99 -20.05 -10.00 -6.59
CA GLY A 99 -19.68 -8.58 -6.57
C GLY A 99 -20.85 -7.63 -6.30
N ALA A 100 -22.09 -8.12 -6.45
CA ALA A 100 -23.33 -7.43 -6.09
C ALA A 100 -23.90 -7.80 -4.70
N THR A 101 -23.22 -8.62 -3.92
CA THR A 101 -23.65 -9.11 -2.59
C THR A 101 -22.93 -8.37 -1.45
N PHE A 102 -23.28 -8.65 -0.19
CA PHE A 102 -22.51 -8.14 0.95
C PHE A 102 -21.25 -9.01 1.16
N HIS A 103 -20.11 -8.35 1.39
CA HIS A 103 -18.81 -8.95 1.68
C HIS A 103 -18.42 -8.80 3.17
N GLY A 104 -19.19 -8.02 3.95
CA GLY A 104 -19.12 -7.98 5.41
C GLY A 104 -18.13 -6.96 5.99
N GLY A 105 -17.71 -5.97 5.21
CA GLY A 105 -16.97 -4.83 5.75
C GLY A 105 -17.85 -3.91 6.61
N ASP A 106 -17.34 -3.47 7.76
CA ASP A 106 -18.17 -2.89 8.83
C ASP A 106 -17.50 -1.72 9.60
N PHE A 107 -18.25 -1.05 10.48
CA PHE A 107 -17.76 0.08 11.27
C PHE A 107 -16.60 -0.30 12.20
N LYS A 108 -16.58 -1.54 12.72
CA LYS A 108 -15.49 -2.02 13.57
C LYS A 108 -14.21 -2.20 12.74
N GLY A 109 -14.29 -2.79 11.54
CA GLY A 109 -13.15 -2.96 10.66
C GLY A 109 -12.54 -1.64 10.20
N ILE A 110 -13.35 -0.60 9.99
CA ILE A 110 -12.84 0.77 9.76
C ILE A 110 -12.17 1.30 11.05
N THR A 111 -12.79 1.12 12.21
CA THR A 111 -12.25 1.54 13.52
C THR A 111 -10.90 0.89 13.83
N ASP A 112 -10.75 -0.40 13.53
CA ASP A 112 -9.49 -1.14 13.68
C ASP A 112 -8.38 -0.47 12.83
N LYS A 113 -8.67 -0.10 11.57
CA LYS A 113 -7.71 0.60 10.69
C LYS A 113 -7.39 2.04 11.08
N ILE A 114 -8.26 2.73 11.82
CA ILE A 114 -7.90 4.02 12.45
C ILE A 114 -6.91 3.79 13.59
N ASN A 115 -7.13 2.78 14.43
CA ASN A 115 -6.23 2.45 15.54
C ASN A 115 -4.87 1.91 15.08
N GLU A 116 -4.82 1.20 13.94
CA GLU A 116 -3.57 0.78 13.28
C GLU A 116 -2.73 1.94 12.69
N GLY A 117 -3.28 3.17 12.62
CA GLY A 117 -2.56 4.33 12.07
C GLY A 117 -2.61 4.47 10.53
N TYR A 118 -3.18 3.49 9.83
CA TYR A 118 -3.20 3.42 8.36
C TYR A 118 -3.62 4.72 7.66
N PHE A 119 -4.68 5.36 8.16
CA PHE A 119 -5.17 6.64 7.62
C PHE A 119 -4.25 7.82 7.96
N THR A 120 -3.71 7.88 9.19
CA THR A 120 -2.81 8.98 9.59
C THR A 120 -1.48 8.93 8.84
N ASP A 121 -0.96 7.74 8.52
CA ASP A 121 0.27 7.56 7.74
C ASP A 121 0.09 7.99 6.27
N LEU A 122 -1.13 7.84 5.74
CA LEU A 122 -1.55 8.40 4.45
C LEU A 122 -1.80 9.91 4.49
N GLY A 123 -1.67 10.55 5.66
CA GLY A 123 -2.01 11.95 5.88
C GLY A 123 -3.51 12.26 5.72
N VAL A 124 -4.38 11.26 5.85
CA VAL A 124 -5.84 11.43 5.74
C VAL A 124 -6.37 12.20 6.94
N ASN A 125 -7.25 13.18 6.69
CA ASN A 125 -7.83 14.04 7.74
C ASN A 125 -9.37 14.12 7.67
N ALA A 126 -9.99 13.39 6.73
CA ALA A 126 -11.41 13.06 6.72
C ALA A 126 -11.67 11.67 6.07
N LEU A 127 -12.62 10.90 6.60
CA LEU A 127 -13.13 9.68 5.96
C LEU A 127 -14.51 9.94 5.36
N TRP A 128 -14.72 9.55 4.11
CA TRP A 128 -16.04 9.40 3.52
C TRP A 128 -16.40 7.91 3.52
N ILE A 129 -17.50 7.57 4.20
CA ILE A 129 -18.03 6.21 4.34
C ILE A 129 -19.35 6.05 3.58
N SER A 130 -19.71 4.81 3.22
CA SER A 130 -21.06 4.50 2.70
C SER A 130 -22.15 4.96 3.66
N ALA A 131 -23.34 5.24 3.14
CA ALA A 131 -24.48 5.64 3.95
C ALA A 131 -24.80 4.58 5.02
N PRO A 132 -24.72 4.91 6.32
CA PRO A 132 -24.69 3.92 7.41
C PRO A 132 -26.07 3.38 7.83
N TYR A 133 -27.14 4.02 7.38
CA TYR A 133 -28.52 3.73 7.79
C TYR A 133 -29.11 2.49 7.09
N GLU A 134 -30.16 1.92 7.68
CA GLU A 134 -30.76 0.66 7.27
C GLU A 134 -31.27 0.64 5.81
N GLN A 135 -30.74 -0.32 5.06
CA GLN A 135 -31.05 -0.57 3.66
C GLN A 135 -32.14 -1.64 3.51
N ILE A 136 -32.68 -1.82 2.29
CA ILE A 136 -33.59 -2.94 1.96
C ILE A 136 -32.99 -4.29 2.36
N HIS A 137 -33.82 -5.21 2.86
CA HIS A 137 -33.36 -6.51 3.35
C HIS A 137 -33.17 -7.51 2.22
N GLY A 138 -34.06 -7.47 1.22
CA GLY A 138 -33.95 -8.33 0.04
C GLY A 138 -32.98 -7.82 -1.03
N TYR A 139 -32.70 -8.68 -2.01
CA TYR A 139 -32.05 -8.30 -3.25
C TYR A 139 -33.06 -7.88 -4.33
N VAL A 140 -32.57 -7.18 -5.36
CA VAL A 140 -33.27 -6.99 -6.65
C VAL A 140 -32.48 -7.67 -7.78
N ILE A 141 -33.09 -7.79 -8.97
CA ILE A 141 -32.45 -8.41 -10.13
C ILE A 141 -31.60 -7.37 -10.86
N GLY A 142 -30.29 -7.60 -10.94
CA GLY A 142 -29.35 -6.61 -11.47
C GLY A 142 -29.10 -6.63 -13.00
N GLY A 143 -29.81 -7.47 -13.75
CA GLY A 143 -29.66 -7.56 -15.22
C GLY A 143 -30.87 -8.21 -15.91
N ASP A 144 -31.08 -7.90 -17.18
CA ASP A 144 -32.24 -8.35 -17.98
C ASP A 144 -32.02 -9.65 -18.77
N GLY A 145 -30.79 -10.19 -18.73
CA GLY A 145 -30.39 -11.44 -19.40
C GLY A 145 -31.00 -12.73 -18.82
N SER A 146 -30.73 -13.85 -19.51
CA SER A 146 -31.17 -15.19 -19.11
C SER A 146 -30.41 -15.76 -17.92
N GLU A 147 -29.17 -15.32 -17.73
CA GLU A 147 -28.44 -15.44 -16.46
C GLU A 147 -28.37 -14.03 -15.89
N SER A 148 -28.90 -13.87 -14.67
CA SER A 148 -28.92 -12.62 -13.92
C SER A 148 -28.62 -12.92 -12.46
N TYR A 149 -28.41 -11.88 -11.66
CA TYR A 149 -27.80 -11.98 -10.33
C TYR A 149 -28.62 -11.29 -9.24
N ALA A 150 -28.33 -11.64 -7.99
CA ALA A 150 -28.91 -11.04 -6.81
C ALA A 150 -28.14 -9.76 -6.44
N HIS A 151 -28.70 -8.60 -6.77
CA HIS A 151 -28.14 -7.30 -6.41
C HIS A 151 -28.66 -6.87 -5.03
N TYR A 152 -27.82 -6.98 -4.01
CA TYR A 152 -28.08 -6.47 -2.67
C TYR A 152 -27.67 -5.00 -2.54
N SER A 153 -27.97 -4.41 -1.39
CA SER A 153 -27.87 -2.97 -1.07
C SER A 153 -26.54 -2.54 -0.44
N TYR A 154 -25.49 -3.37 -0.55
CA TYR A 154 -24.18 -3.25 0.12
C TYR A 154 -23.46 -1.89 -0.02
N HIS A 155 -23.82 -1.11 -1.03
CA HIS A 155 -23.24 0.19 -1.36
C HIS A 155 -23.90 1.38 -0.60
N GLY A 156 -25.04 1.17 0.06
CA GLY A 156 -25.70 2.18 0.92
C GLY A 156 -26.79 3.04 0.27
N TYR A 157 -27.12 2.84 -1.02
CA TYR A 157 -28.06 3.71 -1.75
C TYR A 157 -29.52 3.24 -1.79
N TYR A 158 -29.84 2.04 -1.29
CA TYR A 158 -31.19 1.49 -1.35
C TYR A 158 -31.86 1.55 0.03
N VAL A 159 -32.14 2.78 0.46
CA VAL A 159 -32.64 3.10 1.80
C VAL A 159 -33.99 2.45 2.11
N LEU A 160 -34.10 1.80 3.27
CA LEU A 160 -35.36 1.33 3.85
C LEU A 160 -35.80 2.21 5.02
N ASP A 161 -34.88 2.55 5.93
CA ASP A 161 -35.14 3.31 7.14
C ASP A 161 -33.92 4.18 7.52
N TYR A 162 -34.12 5.49 7.64
CA TYR A 162 -33.05 6.46 7.96
C TYR A 162 -32.69 6.54 9.46
N THR A 163 -33.38 5.77 10.30
CA THR A 163 -33.41 5.96 11.77
C THR A 163 -32.81 4.82 12.59
N ASP A 164 -32.04 3.95 11.94
CA ASP A 164 -31.35 2.79 12.53
C ASP A 164 -30.11 2.51 11.64
N THR A 165 -29.05 1.93 12.19
CA THR A 165 -27.89 1.46 11.39
C THR A 165 -28.28 0.24 10.56
N ASP A 166 -27.72 0.10 9.35
CA ASP A 166 -27.78 -1.19 8.68
C ASP A 166 -26.94 -2.22 9.45
N LYS A 167 -27.59 -3.29 9.89
CA LYS A 167 -26.99 -4.28 10.77
C LYS A 167 -25.94 -5.17 10.10
N ASN A 168 -25.71 -5.03 8.78
CA ASN A 168 -24.51 -5.56 8.11
C ASN A 168 -23.27 -4.64 8.24
N PHE A 169 -23.42 -3.39 8.71
CA PHE A 169 -22.30 -2.49 8.99
C PHE A 169 -22.02 -2.35 10.48
N GLY A 170 -22.94 -2.78 11.35
CA GLY A 170 -22.79 -2.78 12.81
C GLY A 170 -23.95 -2.07 13.52
N THR A 171 -23.70 -1.65 14.75
CA THR A 171 -24.67 -0.99 15.64
C THR A 171 -24.41 0.51 15.81
N GLU A 172 -25.39 1.24 16.36
CA GLU A 172 -25.29 2.66 16.74
C GLU A 172 -24.08 2.98 17.63
N GLU A 173 -23.75 2.11 18.59
CA GLU A 173 -22.60 2.32 19.49
C GLU A 173 -21.26 2.05 18.79
N GLU A 174 -21.22 1.14 17.82
CA GLU A 174 -20.03 0.92 16.97
C GLU A 174 -19.84 2.09 15.99
N PHE A 175 -20.93 2.63 15.43
CA PHE A 175 -20.89 3.87 14.65
C PHE A 175 -20.40 5.05 15.50
N LYS A 176 -20.92 5.21 16.73
CA LYS A 176 -20.44 6.21 17.68
C LYS A 176 -18.95 6.00 18.03
N THR A 177 -18.51 4.75 18.15
CA THR A 177 -17.11 4.40 18.45
C THR A 177 -16.20 4.71 17.26
N LEU A 178 -16.66 4.50 16.02
CA LEU A 178 -15.97 4.91 14.80
C LEU A 178 -15.75 6.43 14.76
N VAL A 179 -16.80 7.23 15.01
CA VAL A 179 -16.67 8.72 15.04
C VAL A 179 -15.77 9.17 16.20
N ASP A 180 -15.97 8.65 17.42
CA ASP A 180 -15.14 8.97 18.59
C ASP A 180 -13.65 8.63 18.35
N THR A 181 -13.36 7.53 17.65
CA THR A 181 -11.99 7.10 17.31
C THR A 181 -11.37 7.96 16.21
N ALA A 182 -12.13 8.29 15.16
CA ALA A 182 -11.69 9.20 14.11
C ALA A 182 -11.33 10.58 14.67
N HIS A 183 -12.21 11.17 15.48
CA HIS A 183 -11.98 12.46 16.15
C HIS A 183 -10.73 12.43 17.05
N LYS A 184 -10.53 11.35 17.82
CA LYS A 184 -9.30 11.16 18.62
C LYS A 184 -8.02 11.16 17.77
N HIS A 185 -8.08 10.74 16.50
CA HIS A 185 -6.95 10.69 15.57
C HIS A 185 -6.88 11.94 14.65
N GLY A 186 -7.68 12.99 14.90
CA GLY A 186 -7.69 14.23 14.11
C GLY A 186 -8.55 14.17 12.84
N ILE A 187 -9.21 13.04 12.59
CA ILE A 187 -9.90 12.67 11.35
C ILE A 187 -11.40 12.98 11.47
N ARG A 188 -11.96 13.66 10.46
CA ARG A 188 -13.39 13.99 10.36
C ARG A 188 -14.20 12.86 9.72
N ILE A 189 -15.48 12.71 10.07
CA ILE A 189 -16.38 11.76 9.42
C ILE A 189 -17.33 12.47 8.46
N VAL A 190 -17.37 11.99 7.22
CA VAL A 190 -18.29 12.38 6.16
C VAL A 190 -19.17 11.17 5.81
N MET A 191 -20.49 11.30 5.97
CA MET A 191 -21.41 10.26 5.50
C MET A 191 -21.84 10.50 4.05
N ASP A 192 -21.94 9.45 3.26
CA ASP A 192 -22.80 9.48 2.07
C ASP A 192 -24.27 9.57 2.51
N ILE A 193 -25.09 10.37 1.83
CA ILE A 193 -26.53 10.50 2.11
C ILE A 193 -27.36 10.58 0.83
N VAL A 194 -28.49 9.88 0.82
CA VAL A 194 -29.49 9.90 -0.25
C VAL A 194 -30.72 10.66 0.24
N MET A 195 -31.06 11.76 -0.44
CA MET A 195 -32.34 12.47 -0.24
C MET A 195 -33.25 12.40 -1.48
N ASN A 196 -32.72 11.88 -2.59
CA ASN A 196 -33.39 11.76 -3.90
C ASN A 196 -34.41 10.61 -3.92
N HIS A 197 -34.02 9.40 -3.50
CA HIS A 197 -34.82 8.19 -3.71
C HIS A 197 -34.76 7.22 -2.52
N SER A 198 -35.74 6.33 -2.41
CA SER A 198 -35.65 5.15 -1.54
C SER A 198 -35.03 3.96 -2.26
N GLY A 199 -34.76 2.88 -1.52
CA GLY A 199 -34.57 1.56 -2.14
C GLY A 199 -35.81 1.08 -2.88
N TYR A 200 -35.62 0.05 -3.71
CA TYR A 200 -36.69 -0.65 -4.42
C TYR A 200 -37.61 -1.44 -3.47
N ASN A 201 -38.75 -1.91 -3.98
CA ASN A 201 -39.49 -2.98 -3.31
C ASN A 201 -38.79 -4.33 -3.54
N THR A 202 -38.59 -5.12 -2.48
CA THR A 202 -38.08 -6.49 -2.58
C THR A 202 -39.16 -7.50 -2.17
N ILE A 203 -39.04 -8.74 -2.64
CA ILE A 203 -39.93 -9.84 -2.22
C ILE A 203 -39.88 -10.04 -0.69
N TYR A 204 -38.70 -9.90 -0.08
CA TYR A 204 -38.50 -10.10 1.36
C TYR A 204 -39.19 -9.00 2.18
N ASP A 205 -38.92 -7.73 1.87
CA ASP A 205 -39.48 -6.57 2.57
C ASP A 205 -41.01 -6.50 2.42
N MET A 206 -41.55 -6.86 1.24
CA MET A 206 -42.99 -6.95 0.98
C MET A 206 -43.68 -7.96 1.91
N ASN A 207 -43.06 -9.13 2.12
CA ASN A 207 -43.56 -10.16 3.03
C ASN A 207 -43.44 -9.75 4.50
N GLU A 208 -42.27 -9.25 4.91
CA GLU A 208 -41.94 -8.93 6.30
C GLU A 208 -42.77 -7.75 6.85
N TYR A 209 -42.98 -6.70 6.04
CA TYR A 209 -43.70 -5.49 6.47
C TYR A 209 -45.13 -5.35 5.94
N GLY A 210 -45.56 -6.26 5.05
CA GLY A 210 -46.95 -6.41 4.61
C GLY A 210 -47.43 -5.37 3.59
N PHE A 211 -46.59 -5.05 2.59
CA PHE A 211 -46.92 -4.11 1.50
C PHE A 211 -46.79 -4.74 0.11
N GLY A 212 -47.54 -4.19 -0.86
CA GLY A 212 -47.73 -4.82 -2.16
C GLY A 212 -48.40 -6.19 -2.06
N THR A 213 -48.31 -7.00 -3.12
CA THR A 213 -48.93 -8.33 -3.16
C THR A 213 -48.00 -9.36 -3.77
N LEU A 214 -47.77 -10.46 -3.04
CA LEU A 214 -47.00 -11.62 -3.48
C LEU A 214 -47.92 -12.79 -3.81
N LYS A 215 -47.56 -13.57 -4.82
CA LYS A 215 -48.26 -14.78 -5.26
C LYS A 215 -47.70 -16.01 -4.50
N ASN A 216 -48.46 -17.10 -4.50
CA ASN A 216 -48.02 -18.36 -3.91
C ASN A 216 -46.72 -18.86 -4.55
N GLY A 217 -45.77 -19.36 -3.75
CA GLY A 217 -44.48 -19.86 -4.24
C GLY A 217 -43.40 -18.78 -4.40
N TRP A 218 -43.57 -17.59 -3.80
CA TRP A 218 -42.55 -16.54 -3.84
C TRP A 218 -41.21 -16.98 -3.23
N GLN A 219 -41.24 -17.88 -2.24
CA GLN A 219 -40.05 -18.44 -1.62
C GLN A 219 -39.14 -19.17 -2.63
N ASP A 220 -39.71 -19.90 -3.58
CA ASP A 220 -38.99 -20.66 -4.63
C ASP A 220 -38.38 -19.74 -5.73
N ALA A 221 -38.77 -18.47 -5.74
CA ALA A 221 -38.22 -17.42 -6.59
C ALA A 221 -37.14 -16.59 -5.86
N TYR A 222 -37.25 -16.43 -4.54
CA TYR A 222 -36.34 -15.63 -3.71
C TYR A 222 -35.15 -16.43 -3.15
N PHE A 223 -35.37 -17.60 -2.53
CA PHE A 223 -34.30 -18.42 -1.93
C PHE A 223 -33.57 -19.29 -2.99
N ARG A 224 -33.39 -18.75 -4.20
CA ARG A 224 -32.86 -19.47 -5.36
C ARG A 224 -31.36 -19.23 -5.51
N SER A 225 -30.57 -20.30 -5.41
CA SER A 225 -29.11 -20.22 -5.53
C SER A 225 -28.58 -20.10 -6.97
N SER A 226 -29.33 -20.57 -7.98
CA SER A 226 -28.89 -20.56 -9.38
C SER A 226 -30.05 -20.37 -10.37
N GLY A 227 -29.77 -19.80 -11.54
CA GLY A 227 -30.79 -19.47 -12.54
C GLY A 227 -31.74 -18.35 -12.08
N ILE A 228 -31.19 -17.33 -11.40
CA ILE A 228 -31.89 -16.09 -11.05
C ILE A 228 -32.17 -15.30 -12.34
N ASN A 229 -33.40 -14.80 -12.51
CA ASN A 229 -33.84 -14.11 -13.72
C ASN A 229 -35.10 -13.26 -13.47
N ASN A 230 -35.28 -12.21 -14.28
CA ASN A 230 -36.42 -11.29 -14.21
C ASN A 230 -37.79 -11.99 -14.27
N SER A 231 -37.96 -12.96 -15.18
CA SER A 231 -39.24 -13.66 -15.38
C SER A 231 -39.72 -14.39 -14.11
N THR A 232 -38.78 -15.01 -13.39
CA THR A 232 -39.09 -15.75 -12.15
C THR A 232 -39.34 -14.81 -10.97
N TYR A 233 -38.50 -13.80 -10.79
CA TYR A 233 -38.58 -12.85 -9.68
C TYR A 233 -39.80 -11.92 -9.78
N HIS A 234 -40.00 -11.25 -10.92
CA HIS A 234 -41.17 -10.41 -11.13
C HIS A 234 -42.45 -11.25 -11.34
N GLY A 235 -42.32 -12.51 -11.79
CA GLY A 235 -43.44 -13.43 -11.98
C GLY A 235 -44.25 -13.69 -10.71
N VAL A 236 -43.62 -13.68 -9.52
CA VAL A 236 -44.30 -13.88 -8.23
C VAL A 236 -44.83 -12.58 -7.58
N ILE A 237 -44.56 -11.41 -8.16
CA ILE A 237 -45.07 -10.12 -7.69
C ILE A 237 -46.33 -9.73 -8.48
N ASP A 238 -47.36 -9.21 -7.82
CA ASP A 238 -48.54 -8.63 -8.47
C ASP A 238 -48.41 -7.10 -8.55
N TYR A 239 -48.02 -6.63 -9.73
CA TYR A 239 -47.82 -5.22 -10.05
C TYR A 239 -49.08 -4.48 -10.52
N GLU A 240 -50.25 -5.13 -10.54
CA GLU A 240 -51.44 -4.56 -11.21
C GLU A 240 -52.68 -4.47 -10.31
N SER A 241 -52.94 -5.46 -9.45
CA SER A 241 -54.31 -5.65 -8.90
C SER A 241 -54.71 -4.74 -7.75
N SER A 242 -53.78 -4.27 -6.91
CA SER A 242 -54.13 -3.58 -5.65
C SER A 242 -53.27 -2.35 -5.34
N SER A 243 -53.80 -1.17 -5.67
CA SER A 243 -53.27 0.11 -5.19
C SER A 243 -53.39 0.30 -3.67
N THR A 244 -54.28 -0.45 -3.01
CA THR A 244 -54.44 -0.39 -1.54
C THR A 244 -53.28 -1.09 -0.83
N ASP A 245 -52.81 -2.22 -1.37
CA ASP A 245 -51.70 -2.96 -0.78
C ASP A 245 -50.34 -2.33 -1.12
N TRP A 246 -50.15 -1.86 -2.36
CA TRP A 246 -48.97 -1.05 -2.73
C TRP A 246 -48.90 0.28 -1.96
N GLY A 247 -50.05 0.87 -1.60
CA GLY A 247 -50.13 2.08 -0.78
C GLY A 247 -49.64 1.94 0.67
N LYS A 248 -49.38 0.72 1.16
CA LYS A 248 -48.85 0.45 2.52
C LYS A 248 -47.33 0.62 2.63
N TRP A 249 -46.63 0.78 1.52
CA TRP A 249 -45.21 1.11 1.50
C TRP A 249 -45.02 2.61 1.85
N TRP A 250 -44.15 3.32 1.15
CA TRP A 250 -44.04 4.79 1.26
C TRP A 250 -45.38 5.51 1.02
N GLY A 251 -46.16 5.04 0.05
CA GLY A 251 -47.42 5.66 -0.37
C GLY A 251 -47.22 6.85 -1.31
N SER A 252 -48.25 7.17 -2.09
CA SER A 252 -48.18 8.11 -3.22
C SER A 252 -48.02 9.59 -2.85
N ASN A 253 -48.08 9.92 -1.56
CA ASN A 253 -47.72 11.24 -1.04
C ASN A 253 -46.22 11.36 -0.70
N TRP A 254 -45.51 10.23 -0.50
CA TRP A 254 -44.08 10.21 -0.18
C TRP A 254 -43.19 10.09 -1.42
N VAL A 255 -43.50 9.15 -2.32
CA VAL A 255 -42.67 8.86 -3.50
C VAL A 255 -43.46 8.83 -4.80
N ARG A 256 -42.76 9.03 -5.92
CA ARG A 256 -43.22 8.70 -7.27
C ARG A 256 -42.75 7.29 -7.64
N SER A 257 -43.57 6.53 -8.36
CA SER A 257 -43.18 5.24 -8.93
C SER A 257 -44.15 4.80 -10.03
N GLY A 258 -43.81 3.73 -10.75
CA GLY A 258 -44.72 3.08 -11.71
C GLY A 258 -45.77 2.15 -11.10
N LEU A 259 -45.90 2.10 -9.77
CA LEU A 259 -46.74 1.12 -9.07
C LEU A 259 -48.22 1.56 -8.97
N PRO A 260 -49.19 0.64 -8.81
CA PRO A 260 -50.61 0.96 -8.69
C PRO A 260 -50.91 2.01 -7.60
N GLY A 261 -51.54 3.12 -8.01
CA GLY A 261 -51.92 4.22 -7.12
C GLY A 261 -50.83 5.26 -6.84
N TYR A 262 -49.62 5.10 -7.36
CA TYR A 262 -48.54 6.09 -7.23
C TYR A 262 -48.63 7.20 -8.29
N THR A 263 -47.95 8.31 -8.02
CA THR A 263 -47.67 9.32 -9.05
C THR A 263 -46.53 8.78 -9.92
N GLN A 264 -46.69 8.72 -11.23
CA GLN A 264 -45.59 8.38 -12.14
C GLN A 264 -44.52 9.48 -12.11
N GLY A 265 -43.24 9.10 -12.26
CA GLY A 265 -42.15 10.06 -12.45
C GLY A 265 -42.34 10.95 -13.69
N GLY A 266 -41.87 12.19 -13.60
CA GLY A 266 -41.78 13.14 -14.70
C GLY A 266 -40.52 12.94 -15.56
N SER A 267 -40.35 13.83 -16.54
CA SER A 267 -39.23 13.82 -17.51
C SER A 267 -38.11 14.82 -17.20
N THR A 268 -38.15 15.48 -16.04
CA THR A 268 -37.12 16.42 -15.55
C THR A 268 -36.30 15.76 -14.45
N ASN A 269 -35.02 16.14 -14.30
CA ASN A 269 -34.12 15.57 -13.29
C ASN A 269 -34.74 15.52 -11.89
N GLN A 270 -35.44 16.59 -11.48
CA GLN A 270 -36.07 16.76 -10.16
C GLN A 270 -37.39 15.99 -9.93
N LEU A 271 -37.88 15.24 -10.93
CA LEU A 271 -39.17 14.53 -10.82
C LEU A 271 -39.11 13.10 -11.38
N MET A 272 -37.96 12.65 -11.87
CA MET A 272 -37.82 11.38 -12.58
C MET A 272 -37.46 10.23 -11.64
N ASN A 273 -38.00 9.04 -11.90
CA ASN A 273 -37.56 7.81 -11.26
C ASN A 273 -36.17 7.42 -11.82
N LEU A 274 -35.10 7.97 -11.24
CA LEU A 274 -33.71 7.70 -11.64
C LEU A 274 -33.43 6.19 -11.57
N SER A 275 -33.01 5.60 -12.69
CA SER A 275 -32.82 4.13 -12.83
C SER A 275 -34.05 3.27 -12.45
N GLY A 276 -35.25 3.86 -12.35
CA GLY A 276 -36.46 3.20 -11.85
C GLY A 276 -36.66 3.24 -10.33
N LEU A 277 -35.74 3.83 -9.57
CA LEU A 277 -35.86 3.99 -8.11
C LEU A 277 -37.03 4.92 -7.73
N PRO A 278 -37.72 4.70 -6.59
CA PRO A 278 -38.81 5.56 -6.15
C PRO A 278 -38.29 6.93 -5.71
N ASP A 279 -38.64 7.97 -6.46
CA ASP A 279 -38.19 9.35 -6.23
C ASP A 279 -39.02 10.00 -5.10
N PHE A 280 -38.34 10.55 -4.09
CA PHE A 280 -38.96 11.22 -2.96
C PHE A 280 -39.52 12.57 -3.37
N LYS A 281 -40.76 12.85 -2.96
CA LYS A 281 -41.50 14.07 -3.29
C LYS A 281 -41.04 15.25 -2.43
N THR A 282 -39.74 15.55 -2.45
CA THR A 282 -39.08 16.58 -1.63
C THR A 282 -39.46 17.99 -2.06
N GLU A 283 -40.02 18.17 -3.25
CA GLU A 283 -40.61 19.44 -3.71
C GLU A 283 -41.97 19.72 -3.02
N SER A 284 -42.59 18.68 -2.44
CA SER A 284 -43.98 18.74 -2.01
C SER A 284 -44.15 19.42 -0.66
N THR A 285 -44.98 20.47 -0.65
CA THR A 285 -45.39 21.19 0.56
C THR A 285 -46.56 20.53 1.30
N ASN A 286 -47.08 19.43 0.76
CA ASN A 286 -48.17 18.66 1.38
C ASN A 286 -47.72 18.02 2.70
N THR A 287 -48.62 18.03 3.70
CA THR A 287 -48.40 17.28 4.94
C THR A 287 -48.63 15.78 4.72
N VAL A 288 -47.71 14.96 5.20
CA VAL A 288 -47.73 13.50 5.14
C VAL A 288 -47.90 12.89 6.54
N SER A 289 -48.14 11.58 6.60
CA SER A 289 -48.01 10.77 7.82
C SER A 289 -46.80 9.84 7.68
N ILE A 290 -46.33 9.26 8.78
CA ILE A 290 -45.36 8.15 8.74
C ILE A 290 -45.86 7.07 7.76
N PRO A 291 -45.00 6.52 6.87
CA PRO A 291 -45.30 5.39 6.00
C PRO A 291 -45.86 4.19 6.78
N THR A 292 -46.75 3.40 6.16
CA THR A 292 -47.40 2.31 6.90
C THR A 292 -46.42 1.19 7.23
N PHE A 293 -45.47 0.87 6.34
CA PHE A 293 -44.42 -0.11 6.61
C PHE A 293 -43.47 0.33 7.75
N LEU A 294 -42.97 1.59 7.76
CA LEU A 294 -42.16 2.11 8.87
C LEU A 294 -42.94 2.10 10.19
N LYS A 295 -44.24 2.47 10.17
CA LYS A 295 -45.11 2.35 11.34
C LYS A 295 -45.19 0.90 11.84
N ASN A 296 -45.32 -0.09 10.95
CA ASN A 296 -45.33 -1.50 11.32
C ASN A 296 -43.98 -1.93 11.91
N LYS A 297 -42.87 -1.60 11.24
CA LYS A 297 -41.47 -1.85 11.66
C LYS A 297 -41.20 -1.30 13.06
N TRP A 298 -41.34 0.01 13.25
CA TRP A 298 -41.09 0.67 14.53
C TRP A 298 -42.06 0.22 15.64
N THR A 299 -43.25 -0.31 15.30
CA THR A 299 -44.17 -0.91 16.29
C THR A 299 -43.70 -2.31 16.71
N LYS A 300 -43.16 -3.11 15.77
CA LYS A 300 -42.54 -4.43 16.05
C LYS A 300 -41.25 -4.27 16.87
N GLU A 301 -40.48 -3.23 16.61
CA GLU A 301 -39.27 -2.83 17.34
C GLU A 301 -39.56 -2.10 18.67
N GLY A 302 -40.82 -1.70 18.92
CA GLY A 302 -41.25 -0.99 20.13
C GLY A 302 -41.01 0.53 20.15
N ARG A 303 -40.20 1.08 19.24
CA ARG A 303 -39.78 2.49 19.22
C ARG A 303 -40.73 3.48 18.51
N TYR A 304 -41.82 3.04 17.88
CA TYR A 304 -42.73 3.91 17.10
C TYR A 304 -43.17 5.19 17.82
N ASN A 305 -43.51 5.09 19.11
CA ASN A 305 -43.93 6.25 19.88
C ASN A 305 -42.79 7.25 20.12
N GLU A 306 -41.55 6.76 20.23
CA GLU A 306 -40.36 7.58 20.44
C GLU A 306 -39.99 8.34 19.16
N GLU A 307 -39.88 7.66 18.02
CA GLU A 307 -39.53 8.32 16.74
C GLU A 307 -40.52 9.40 16.35
N VAL A 308 -41.82 9.09 16.50
CA VAL A 308 -42.90 10.05 16.26
C VAL A 308 -42.86 11.21 17.26
N SER A 309 -42.45 10.99 18.51
CA SER A 309 -42.26 12.07 19.49
C SER A 309 -41.04 12.92 19.19
N LYS A 310 -39.89 12.34 18.83
CA LYS A 310 -38.66 13.07 18.45
C LYS A 310 -38.92 13.96 17.22
N LEU A 311 -39.43 13.38 16.13
CA LEU A 311 -39.75 14.08 14.88
C LEU A 311 -40.78 15.20 15.11
N ASN A 312 -41.88 14.94 15.80
CA ASN A 312 -42.88 15.99 16.08
C ASN A 312 -42.32 17.12 16.96
N SER A 313 -41.41 16.81 17.90
CA SER A 313 -40.76 17.83 18.73
C SER A 313 -39.86 18.74 17.89
N TYR A 314 -39.02 18.17 17.02
CA TYR A 314 -38.18 18.92 16.08
C TYR A 314 -39.03 19.77 15.11
N LEU A 315 -40.07 19.19 14.49
CA LEU A 315 -40.94 19.93 13.58
C LEU A 315 -41.63 21.10 14.30
N SER A 316 -42.05 20.89 15.55
CA SER A 316 -42.69 21.95 16.37
C SER A 316 -41.73 23.06 16.75
N SER A 317 -40.48 22.75 17.15
CA SER A 317 -39.49 23.77 17.53
C SER A 317 -39.04 24.64 16.35
N HIS A 318 -39.03 24.08 15.14
CA HIS A 318 -38.65 24.78 13.90
C HIS A 318 -39.83 25.37 13.12
N ASN A 319 -41.06 25.30 13.67
CA ASN A 319 -42.29 25.76 13.00
C ASN A 319 -42.46 25.14 11.58
N MET A 320 -42.16 23.85 11.47
CA MET A 320 -42.23 23.05 10.24
C MET A 320 -43.46 22.14 10.22
N SER A 321 -44.08 21.99 9.04
CA SER A 321 -45.05 20.91 8.80
C SER A 321 -44.33 19.58 8.52
N MET A 322 -44.98 18.46 8.82
CA MET A 322 -44.50 17.11 8.45
C MET A 322 -44.63 16.91 6.93
N THR A 323 -43.65 17.38 6.15
CA THR A 323 -43.51 17.12 4.71
C THR A 323 -42.38 16.11 4.48
N VAL A 324 -42.32 15.51 3.29
CA VAL A 324 -41.25 14.54 2.90
C VAL A 324 -39.86 15.14 3.18
N ARG A 325 -39.60 16.33 2.63
CA ARG A 325 -38.35 17.10 2.84
C ARG A 325 -38.00 17.27 4.31
N ASN A 326 -38.97 17.67 5.14
CA ASN A 326 -38.71 17.99 6.55
C ASN A 326 -38.48 16.73 7.40
N CYS A 327 -39.09 15.60 7.03
CA CYS A 327 -38.82 14.31 7.67
C CYS A 327 -37.42 13.78 7.31
N LEU A 328 -37.07 13.78 6.01
CA LEU A 328 -35.72 13.40 5.54
C LEU A 328 -34.65 14.31 6.15
N THR A 329 -34.90 15.63 6.20
CA THR A 329 -34.01 16.59 6.89
C THR A 329 -33.81 16.22 8.35
N TYR A 330 -34.89 15.95 9.09
CA TYR A 330 -34.82 15.59 10.50
C TYR A 330 -34.02 14.30 10.73
N TRP A 331 -34.32 13.24 9.98
CA TRP A 331 -33.64 11.96 10.14
C TRP A 331 -32.14 12.08 9.82
N LEU A 332 -31.79 12.71 8.70
CA LEU A 332 -30.39 12.91 8.32
C LEU A 332 -29.62 13.80 9.32
N GLN A 333 -30.17 14.93 9.79
CA GLN A 333 -29.48 15.76 10.79
C GLN A 333 -29.35 15.10 12.17
N SER A 334 -30.10 14.03 12.46
CA SER A 334 -30.00 13.33 13.75
C SER A 334 -28.63 12.66 13.89
N TRP A 335 -28.14 12.04 12.82
CA TRP A 335 -26.78 11.47 12.78
C TRP A 335 -25.68 12.49 13.12
N VAL A 336 -25.85 13.73 12.66
CA VAL A 336 -24.95 14.85 12.98
C VAL A 336 -25.08 15.25 14.47
N ARG A 337 -26.31 15.37 14.99
CA ARG A 337 -26.60 15.85 16.34
C ARG A 337 -26.27 14.84 17.44
N GLU A 338 -26.34 13.55 17.13
CA GLU A 338 -26.17 12.45 18.06
C GLU A 338 -24.73 11.94 18.06
N TYR A 339 -24.12 11.74 16.88
CA TYR A 339 -22.78 11.15 16.76
C TYR A 339 -21.66 12.18 16.51
N GLY A 340 -21.95 13.37 15.98
CA GLY A 340 -20.94 14.41 15.71
C GLY A 340 -20.34 14.41 14.30
N VAL A 341 -21.05 13.82 13.33
CA VAL A 341 -20.63 13.71 11.92
C VAL A 341 -20.32 15.09 11.33
N ASP A 342 -19.10 15.28 10.83
CA ASP A 342 -18.57 16.58 10.41
C ASP A 342 -19.09 17.05 9.04
N GLY A 343 -19.54 16.13 8.18
CA GLY A 343 -20.08 16.50 6.87
C GLY A 343 -20.87 15.42 6.14
N PHE A 344 -21.43 15.79 4.99
CA PHE A 344 -22.08 14.87 4.04
C PHE A 344 -21.53 14.97 2.62
N ARG A 345 -21.44 13.82 1.93
CA ARG A 345 -21.52 13.74 0.46
C ARG A 345 -22.98 13.49 0.10
N CYS A 346 -23.57 14.40 -0.66
CA CYS A 346 -24.97 14.31 -1.07
C CYS A 346 -25.08 13.60 -2.42
N ASP A 347 -25.64 12.40 -2.39
CA ASP A 347 -25.92 11.59 -3.57
C ASP A 347 -26.87 12.27 -4.55
N THR A 348 -26.60 12.08 -5.84
CA THR A 348 -27.47 12.46 -6.97
C THR A 348 -28.03 13.87 -6.88
N ALA A 349 -27.21 14.83 -6.39
CA ALA A 349 -27.64 16.16 -5.97
C ALA A 349 -28.41 16.95 -7.04
N LYS A 350 -28.12 16.69 -8.32
CA LYS A 350 -28.82 17.25 -9.51
C LYS A 350 -30.30 16.84 -9.67
N HIS A 351 -30.77 15.87 -8.89
CA HIS A 351 -32.14 15.35 -8.89
C HIS A 351 -33.03 15.91 -7.77
N VAL A 352 -32.53 16.87 -6.98
CA VAL A 352 -33.26 17.42 -5.82
C VAL A 352 -33.11 18.96 -5.81
N GLU A 353 -34.14 19.71 -5.39
CA GLU A 353 -34.08 21.17 -5.44
C GLU A 353 -33.03 21.78 -4.48
N TYR A 354 -32.41 22.88 -4.88
CA TYR A 354 -31.55 23.70 -4.03
C TYR A 354 -32.19 24.05 -2.67
N ALA A 355 -33.51 24.31 -2.66
CA ALA A 355 -34.23 24.61 -1.43
C ALA A 355 -34.34 23.41 -0.47
N SER A 356 -34.30 22.17 -0.98
CA SER A 356 -34.23 20.95 -0.16
C SER A 356 -32.84 20.83 0.45
N TRP A 357 -31.78 20.92 -0.38
CA TRP A 357 -30.38 20.90 0.08
C TRP A 357 -30.06 22.00 1.10
N LYS A 358 -30.57 23.22 0.89
CA LYS A 358 -30.35 24.34 1.82
C LYS A 358 -31.06 24.15 3.15
N THR A 359 -32.20 23.46 3.16
CA THR A 359 -32.91 23.09 4.39
C THR A 359 -32.07 22.09 5.20
N LEU A 360 -31.50 21.07 4.53
CA LEU A 360 -30.59 20.09 5.14
C LEU A 360 -29.31 20.75 5.67
N LYS A 361 -28.60 21.52 4.85
CA LYS A 361 -27.38 22.25 5.25
C LYS A 361 -27.55 23.07 6.52
N ASN A 362 -28.63 23.86 6.58
CA ASN A 362 -28.87 24.73 7.73
C ASN A 362 -29.13 23.90 9.00
N ALA A 363 -29.88 22.79 8.89
CA ALA A 363 -30.16 21.89 10.02
C ALA A 363 -28.90 21.16 10.50
N CYS A 364 -28.03 20.69 9.60
CA CYS A 364 -26.78 20.01 9.97
C CYS A 364 -25.74 20.96 10.57
N VAL A 365 -25.67 22.23 10.13
CA VAL A 365 -24.83 23.25 10.78
C VAL A 365 -25.28 23.49 12.23
N GLU A 366 -26.59 23.58 12.49
CA GLU A 366 -27.11 23.69 13.85
C GLU A 366 -26.86 22.42 14.67
N ALA A 367 -27.04 21.24 14.07
CA ALA A 367 -26.82 19.95 14.71
C ALA A 367 -25.36 19.75 15.17
N LEU A 368 -24.38 20.12 14.33
CA LEU A 368 -22.97 20.00 14.70
C LEU A 368 -22.56 21.05 15.74
N ASP A 369 -23.08 22.28 15.67
CA ASP A 369 -22.85 23.30 16.70
C ASP A 369 -23.43 22.87 18.06
N ASP A 370 -24.62 22.25 18.06
CA ASP A 370 -25.25 21.68 19.24
C ASP A 370 -24.45 20.49 19.80
N TRP A 371 -24.01 19.54 18.95
CA TRP A 371 -23.16 18.42 19.35
C TRP A 371 -21.81 18.89 19.93
N LYS A 372 -21.11 19.81 19.25
CA LYS A 372 -19.83 20.37 19.72
C LYS A 372 -20.00 21.12 21.06
N SER A 373 -21.14 21.80 21.26
CA SER A 373 -21.44 22.46 22.55
C SER A 373 -21.66 21.49 23.72
N LYS A 374 -22.12 20.27 23.43
CA LYS A 374 -22.35 19.18 24.41
C LYS A 374 -21.12 18.30 24.62
N ASN A 375 -20.23 18.22 23.64
CA ASN A 375 -19.04 17.37 23.63
C ASN A 375 -17.74 18.19 23.43
N PRO A 376 -17.46 19.22 24.25
CA PRO A 376 -16.32 20.12 24.01
C PRO A 376 -14.96 19.40 24.06
N ASP A 377 -14.84 18.32 24.85
CA ASP A 377 -13.61 17.52 24.96
C ASP A 377 -13.41 16.54 23.79
N LYS A 378 -14.39 16.41 22.88
CA LYS A 378 -14.32 15.61 21.65
C LYS A 378 -14.24 16.47 20.37
N ALA A 379 -14.65 17.73 20.44
CA ALA A 379 -14.72 18.60 19.27
C ALA A 379 -13.32 18.90 18.72
N LEU A 380 -13.05 18.44 17.49
CA LEU A 380 -11.77 18.65 16.78
C LEU A 380 -11.36 20.13 16.64
N ASP A 381 -12.33 20.99 16.34
CA ASP A 381 -12.12 22.39 15.95
C ASP A 381 -13.44 23.20 16.01
N ASP A 382 -13.38 24.47 15.61
CA ASP A 382 -14.55 25.35 15.40
C ASP A 382 -15.13 25.29 13.96
N SER A 383 -14.66 24.36 13.11
CA SER A 383 -15.15 24.20 11.74
C SER A 383 -16.65 23.88 11.73
N LYS A 384 -17.36 24.47 10.78
CA LYS A 384 -18.79 24.21 10.55
C LYS A 384 -19.00 22.96 9.71
N PHE A 385 -20.19 22.38 9.86
CA PHE A 385 -20.63 21.20 9.11
C PHE A 385 -20.45 21.40 7.61
N TRP A 386 -19.81 20.43 6.94
CA TRP A 386 -19.42 20.50 5.54
C TRP A 386 -20.34 19.67 4.64
N MET A 387 -20.60 20.14 3.42
CA MET A 387 -21.51 19.49 2.50
C MET A 387 -20.94 19.55 1.08
N THR A 388 -20.66 18.37 0.50
CA THR A 388 -20.20 18.22 -0.88
C THR A 388 -21.28 17.57 -1.74
N GLY A 389 -21.49 18.06 -2.95
CA GLY A 389 -22.58 17.61 -3.84
C GLY A 389 -22.08 16.74 -4.98
N GLU A 390 -22.78 15.63 -5.24
CA GLU A 390 -22.60 14.88 -6.49
C GLU A 390 -23.41 15.53 -7.63
N VAL A 391 -22.75 16.39 -8.39
CA VAL A 391 -23.30 16.99 -9.62
C VAL A 391 -22.46 16.52 -10.79
N TRP A 392 -22.91 15.46 -11.46
CA TRP A 392 -22.27 14.93 -12.66
C TRP A 392 -21.95 16.03 -13.70
N ASP A 393 -20.80 15.88 -14.36
CA ASP A 393 -20.21 16.82 -15.31
C ASP A 393 -19.79 18.19 -14.73
N HIS A 394 -19.89 18.40 -13.40
CA HIS A 394 -19.38 19.61 -12.75
C HIS A 394 -17.84 19.63 -12.68
N GLY A 395 -17.26 20.84 -12.80
CA GLY A 395 -15.81 21.08 -12.82
C GLY A 395 -15.36 22.06 -11.74
N VAL A 396 -14.37 22.90 -12.06
CA VAL A 396 -13.84 23.92 -11.13
C VAL A 396 -14.45 25.30 -11.47
N TYR A 397 -15.69 25.50 -11.04
CA TYR A 397 -16.41 26.78 -11.07
C TYR A 397 -17.47 26.83 -9.95
N LYS A 398 -18.05 28.01 -9.70
CA LYS A 398 -19.06 28.25 -8.65
C LYS A 398 -20.40 28.65 -9.26
N ASP A 399 -21.50 28.07 -8.76
CA ASP A 399 -22.85 28.22 -9.33
C ASP A 399 -23.98 28.24 -8.26
N GLU A 400 -25.21 27.93 -8.67
CA GLU A 400 -26.39 27.83 -7.81
C GLU A 400 -26.33 26.74 -6.73
N TYR A 401 -25.55 25.66 -6.85
CA TYR A 401 -25.45 24.67 -5.77
C TYR A 401 -24.78 25.27 -4.53
N TYR A 402 -23.74 26.08 -4.72
CA TYR A 402 -23.09 26.82 -3.64
C TYR A 402 -24.02 27.91 -3.09
N THR A 403 -24.50 28.78 -3.97
CA THR A 403 -25.17 30.04 -3.58
C THR A 403 -26.63 29.86 -3.14
N GLN A 404 -27.35 28.89 -3.71
CA GLN A 404 -28.74 28.57 -3.34
C GLN A 404 -28.83 27.26 -2.55
N GLY A 405 -28.13 26.21 -2.98
CA GLY A 405 -28.11 24.92 -2.28
C GLY A 405 -27.35 24.92 -0.95
N GLY A 406 -26.36 25.80 -0.81
CA GLY A 406 -25.54 25.91 0.40
C GLY A 406 -24.44 24.84 0.52
N PHE A 407 -24.05 24.22 -0.58
CA PHE A 407 -22.87 23.36 -0.65
C PHE A 407 -21.58 24.18 -0.45
N ASP A 408 -20.61 23.62 0.28
CA ASP A 408 -19.27 24.23 0.47
C ASP A 408 -18.29 23.76 -0.63
N SER A 409 -18.58 22.62 -1.26
CA SER A 409 -17.88 22.11 -2.43
C SER A 409 -18.81 21.29 -3.31
N ILE A 410 -18.40 21.06 -4.56
CA ILE A 410 -19.01 20.08 -5.47
C ILE A 410 -17.89 19.15 -5.96
N ILE A 411 -18.24 17.90 -6.26
CA ILE A 411 -17.32 16.91 -6.83
C ILE A 411 -16.83 17.41 -8.20
N ASN A 412 -15.50 17.44 -8.39
CA ASN A 412 -14.84 17.89 -9.61
C ASN A 412 -14.53 16.69 -10.52
N PHE A 413 -15.44 16.42 -11.46
CA PHE A 413 -15.36 15.30 -12.41
C PHE A 413 -14.24 15.44 -13.46
N SER A 414 -13.53 16.58 -13.52
CA SER A 414 -12.52 16.84 -14.55
C SER A 414 -11.18 16.11 -14.34
N THR A 415 -10.92 15.60 -13.12
CA THR A 415 -9.66 14.92 -12.76
C THR A 415 -9.72 13.39 -12.86
N GLN A 416 -10.91 12.81 -13.07
CA GLN A 416 -11.09 11.34 -13.15
C GLN A 416 -10.22 10.70 -14.24
N GLY A 417 -9.68 9.52 -13.96
CA GLY A 417 -8.70 8.86 -14.84
C GLY A 417 -7.33 9.56 -14.88
N ALA A 418 -7.08 10.53 -13.99
CA ALA A 418 -5.87 11.38 -13.90
C ALA A 418 -5.47 12.13 -15.19
N GLY A 419 -6.33 12.20 -16.21
CA GLY A 419 -5.96 12.72 -17.53
C GLY A 419 -5.46 14.17 -17.50
N LEU A 420 -6.14 15.07 -16.78
CA LEU A 420 -5.67 16.48 -16.63
C LEU A 420 -4.36 16.60 -15.83
N LEU A 421 -4.06 15.62 -14.99
CA LEU A 421 -2.89 15.59 -14.11
C LEU A 421 -1.64 14.96 -14.77
N SER A 422 -1.73 14.53 -16.04
CA SER A 422 -0.59 14.04 -16.83
C SER A 422 0.55 15.09 -16.97
N LYS A 423 1.81 14.63 -17.08
CA LYS A 423 3.03 15.49 -17.06
C LYS A 423 2.97 16.70 -18.01
N ASN A 424 2.32 16.55 -19.17
CA ASN A 424 2.20 17.61 -20.18
C ASN A 424 1.06 18.63 -19.91
N ARG A 425 0.22 18.42 -18.89
CA ARG A 425 -0.95 19.26 -18.55
C ARG A 425 -1.00 19.72 -17.09
N VAL A 426 -0.32 19.02 -16.17
CA VAL A 426 -0.40 19.25 -14.73
C VAL A 426 -0.07 20.69 -14.33
N ALA A 427 0.94 21.32 -14.92
CA ALA A 427 1.31 22.71 -14.63
C ALA A 427 0.18 23.71 -14.91
N GLY A 428 -0.50 23.58 -16.06
CA GLY A 428 -1.63 24.44 -16.43
C GLY A 428 -2.88 24.15 -15.59
N THR A 429 -3.10 22.89 -15.24
CA THR A 429 -4.20 22.47 -14.35
C THR A 429 -4.00 23.01 -12.93
N TYR A 430 -2.79 22.94 -12.38
CA TYR A 430 -2.44 23.48 -11.07
C TYR A 430 -2.54 25.00 -11.00
N GLN A 431 -2.20 25.74 -12.07
CA GLN A 431 -2.46 27.17 -12.11
C GLN A 431 -3.97 27.44 -12.16
N GLY A 432 -4.68 26.86 -13.11
CA GLY A 432 -6.11 27.12 -13.31
C GLY A 432 -6.99 26.76 -12.10
N PHE A 433 -6.67 25.68 -11.39
CA PHE A 433 -7.42 25.30 -10.18
C PHE A 433 -7.12 26.28 -9.02
N ALA A 434 -5.85 26.62 -8.79
CA ALA A 434 -5.48 27.59 -7.74
C ALA A 434 -6.03 28.99 -8.03
N ASP A 435 -5.97 29.46 -9.28
CA ASP A 435 -6.52 30.75 -9.70
C ASP A 435 -8.04 30.81 -9.45
N SER A 436 -8.79 29.73 -9.76
CA SER A 436 -10.22 29.65 -9.50
C SER A 436 -10.53 29.61 -8.00
N ILE A 437 -9.89 28.73 -7.24
CA ILE A 437 -10.12 28.55 -5.80
C ILE A 437 -9.73 29.80 -5.01
N ASN A 438 -8.60 30.44 -5.33
CA ASN A 438 -8.16 31.65 -4.63
C ASN A 438 -8.86 32.94 -5.09
N SER A 439 -9.77 32.87 -6.06
CA SER A 439 -10.59 34.02 -6.48
C SER A 439 -11.75 34.33 -5.52
N ASP A 440 -12.19 33.36 -4.72
CA ASP A 440 -13.33 33.46 -3.80
C ASP A 440 -13.05 32.61 -2.54
N PRO A 441 -12.92 33.20 -1.33
CA PRO A 441 -12.56 32.47 -0.12
C PRO A 441 -13.66 31.52 0.38
N ASP A 442 -14.88 31.62 -0.16
CA ASP A 442 -15.99 30.71 0.12
C ASP A 442 -16.16 29.68 -1.04
N PHE A 443 -15.09 29.33 -1.77
CA PHE A 443 -15.12 28.41 -2.91
C PHE A 443 -14.05 27.31 -2.82
N ASN A 444 -14.48 26.06 -2.94
CA ASN A 444 -13.64 24.87 -2.94
C ASN A 444 -14.30 23.76 -3.77
N VAL A 445 -13.54 22.75 -4.18
CA VAL A 445 -14.01 21.58 -4.94
C VAL A 445 -13.41 20.30 -4.37
N LEU A 446 -14.09 19.16 -4.53
CA LEU A 446 -13.54 17.85 -4.19
C LEU A 446 -13.07 17.14 -5.45
N SER A 447 -11.76 17.14 -5.71
CA SER A 447 -11.14 16.49 -6.87
C SER A 447 -10.88 15.00 -6.60
N TYR A 448 -11.06 14.14 -7.61
CA TYR A 448 -10.84 12.70 -7.50
C TYR A 448 -10.19 12.14 -8.77
N ILE A 449 -9.41 11.05 -8.65
CA ILE A 449 -8.94 10.29 -9.83
C ILE A 449 -9.70 8.98 -10.03
N SER A 450 -10.16 8.34 -8.96
CA SER A 450 -10.94 7.10 -8.99
C SER A 450 -12.22 7.20 -8.18
N SER A 451 -13.24 6.42 -8.53
CA SER A 451 -14.51 6.32 -7.81
C SER A 451 -15.17 4.95 -7.99
N HIS A 452 -16.19 4.70 -7.19
CA HIS A 452 -17.07 3.52 -7.25
C HIS A 452 -18.04 3.52 -8.44
N ASP A 453 -18.11 4.62 -9.19
CA ASP A 453 -19.14 4.92 -10.21
C ASP A 453 -18.57 5.36 -11.57
N SER A 454 -17.24 5.46 -11.77
CA SER A 454 -16.69 5.70 -13.11
C SER A 454 -15.39 4.96 -13.46
N VAL A 455 -14.35 4.97 -12.61
CA VAL A 455 -13.03 4.42 -12.97
C VAL A 455 -12.15 4.10 -11.76
N LEU A 456 -11.27 3.10 -11.88
CA LEU A 456 -10.05 2.99 -11.05
C LEU A 456 -8.84 3.44 -11.89
N THR A 457 -8.21 4.55 -11.50
CA THR A 457 -6.99 5.06 -12.14
C THR A 457 -5.81 4.14 -11.80
N ARG A 458 -5.24 3.46 -12.79
CA ARG A 458 -4.15 2.48 -12.61
C ARG A 458 -3.06 2.64 -13.67
N GLY A 459 -1.86 2.15 -13.39
CA GLY A 459 -0.77 1.96 -14.36
C GLY A 459 0.48 2.82 -14.13
N ASN A 460 0.36 4.01 -13.55
CA ASN A 460 1.50 4.80 -13.07
C ASN A 460 1.13 5.48 -11.75
N SER A 461 0.90 4.65 -10.74
CA SER A 461 0.30 5.06 -9.46
C SER A 461 1.26 5.88 -8.59
N ILE A 462 2.57 5.78 -8.82
CA ILE A 462 3.59 6.71 -8.32
C ILE A 462 3.35 8.12 -8.88
N TYR A 463 3.45 8.31 -10.20
CA TYR A 463 3.26 9.64 -10.78
C TYR A 463 1.87 10.20 -10.46
N ASN A 464 0.83 9.36 -10.50
CA ASN A 464 -0.53 9.77 -10.20
C ASN A 464 -0.71 10.18 -8.74
N GLY A 465 -0.06 9.51 -7.77
CA GLY A 465 -0.06 9.92 -6.36
C GLY A 465 0.52 11.32 -6.19
N SER A 466 1.74 11.55 -6.67
CA SER A 466 2.37 12.88 -6.74
C SER A 466 1.48 13.93 -7.42
N ALA A 467 0.93 13.63 -8.60
CA ALA A 467 0.17 14.59 -9.40
C ALA A 467 -1.25 14.87 -8.85
N PHE A 468 -1.83 13.93 -8.10
CA PHE A 468 -3.14 14.07 -7.47
C PHE A 468 -3.06 14.74 -6.10
N LEU A 469 -2.20 14.25 -5.22
CA LEU A 469 -2.09 14.77 -3.86
C LEU A 469 -1.54 16.21 -3.84
N LEU A 470 -0.71 16.61 -4.81
CA LEU A 470 -0.26 18.01 -4.91
C LEU A 470 -1.22 18.94 -5.68
N CYS A 471 -2.46 18.51 -5.96
CA CYS A 471 -3.49 19.29 -6.66
C CYS A 471 -4.19 20.31 -5.72
N PRO A 472 -4.51 21.54 -6.20
CA PRO A 472 -5.28 22.52 -5.43
C PRO A 472 -6.73 22.08 -5.13
N GLY A 473 -7.29 22.60 -4.03
CA GLY A 473 -8.59 22.22 -3.50
C GLY A 473 -8.55 20.92 -2.69
N ALA A 474 -9.72 20.47 -2.21
CA ALA A 474 -9.84 19.18 -1.51
C ALA A 474 -9.60 18.00 -2.48
N VAL A 475 -9.06 16.90 -1.94
CA VAL A 475 -8.85 15.65 -2.70
C VAL A 475 -9.57 14.47 -2.05
N GLN A 476 -10.11 13.59 -2.90
CA GLN A 476 -10.75 12.32 -2.52
C GLN A 476 -9.91 11.13 -3.03
N ILE A 477 -9.11 10.54 -2.15
CA ILE A 477 -8.50 9.22 -2.37
C ILE A 477 -9.65 8.20 -2.38
N TYR A 478 -9.72 7.31 -3.37
CA TYR A 478 -10.65 6.17 -3.32
C TYR A 478 -9.88 4.94 -2.87
N TYR A 479 -10.44 4.17 -1.92
CA TYR A 479 -9.71 3.08 -1.27
C TYR A 479 -9.00 2.17 -2.27
N GLY A 480 -7.71 1.91 -2.06
CA GLY A 480 -6.90 1.10 -2.94
C GLY A 480 -6.23 1.84 -4.10
N ASP A 481 -6.36 3.17 -4.22
CA ASP A 481 -5.55 3.96 -5.15
C ASP A 481 -4.07 3.99 -4.71
N GLU A 482 -3.85 4.10 -3.40
CA GLU A 482 -2.56 4.09 -2.72
C GLU A 482 -1.87 2.72 -2.69
N SER A 483 -2.57 1.63 -3.03
CA SER A 483 -2.08 0.25 -2.91
C SER A 483 -2.13 -0.55 -4.22
N ASP A 484 -2.52 0.09 -5.34
CA ASP A 484 -2.80 -0.54 -6.64
C ASP A 484 -3.92 -1.60 -6.64
N ARG A 485 -4.96 -1.48 -5.79
CA ARG A 485 -6.10 -2.41 -5.70
C ARG A 485 -6.64 -2.78 -7.09
N PRO A 486 -6.73 -4.07 -7.46
CA PRO A 486 -7.21 -4.50 -8.77
C PRO A 486 -8.73 -4.33 -8.92
N TYR A 487 -9.20 -4.29 -10.15
CA TYR A 487 -10.62 -4.44 -10.49
C TYR A 487 -11.11 -5.85 -10.12
N ASP A 488 -12.37 -6.01 -9.70
CA ASP A 488 -13.00 -7.34 -9.66
C ASP A 488 -13.42 -7.76 -11.07
N ASN A 489 -12.56 -8.55 -11.73
CA ASN A 489 -12.82 -9.07 -13.05
C ASN A 489 -13.96 -10.12 -13.08
N THR A 490 -14.43 -10.64 -11.93
CA THR A 490 -15.55 -11.59 -11.88
C THR A 490 -16.90 -10.88 -11.95
N ALA A 491 -17.00 -9.67 -11.39
CA ALA A 491 -18.20 -8.83 -11.43
C ALA A 491 -18.31 -7.94 -12.70
N ALA A 492 -17.32 -7.97 -13.60
CA ALA A 492 -17.24 -7.09 -14.78
C ALA A 492 -18.41 -7.25 -15.78
N ALA A 493 -19.04 -8.43 -15.82
CA ALA A 493 -20.21 -8.70 -16.66
C ALA A 493 -21.48 -7.95 -16.21
N ASN A 494 -21.49 -7.49 -14.95
CA ASN A 494 -22.70 -7.19 -14.18
C ASN A 494 -22.74 -5.72 -13.73
N GLY A 495 -22.27 -4.81 -14.59
CA GLY A 495 -22.24 -3.37 -14.31
C GLY A 495 -20.97 -2.92 -13.58
N GLN A 496 -21.05 -1.81 -12.86
CA GLN A 496 -19.88 -1.12 -12.28
C GLN A 496 -19.36 -1.73 -10.96
N HIS A 497 -19.81 -2.95 -10.63
CA HIS A 497 -19.37 -3.67 -9.43
C HIS A 497 -17.88 -4.02 -9.46
N ASN A 498 -17.28 -4.13 -10.66
CA ASN A 498 -15.84 -4.31 -10.84
C ASN A 498 -14.96 -3.18 -10.27
N LEU A 499 -15.50 -1.97 -10.08
CA LEU A 499 -14.82 -0.85 -9.43
C LEU A 499 -14.72 -1.04 -7.90
N ARG A 500 -15.49 -1.98 -7.35
CA ARG A 500 -15.85 -2.10 -5.93
C ARG A 500 -15.34 -3.43 -5.32
N SER A 501 -14.23 -3.96 -5.85
CA SER A 501 -13.47 -5.06 -5.25
C SER A 501 -13.10 -4.78 -3.80
N ASP A 502 -12.87 -5.82 -3.02
CA ASP A 502 -12.43 -5.69 -1.63
C ASP A 502 -11.05 -5.03 -1.52
N MET A 503 -10.81 -4.38 -0.39
CA MET A 503 -9.52 -3.76 -0.09
C MET A 503 -8.41 -4.83 -0.06
N ASN A 504 -7.33 -4.59 -0.80
CA ASN A 504 -6.32 -5.58 -1.12
C ASN A 504 -5.25 -5.73 -0.01
N TRP A 505 -5.65 -5.84 1.26
CA TRP A 505 -4.74 -5.89 2.42
C TRP A 505 -3.58 -6.88 2.24
N ASP A 506 -3.88 -8.11 1.82
CA ASP A 506 -2.90 -9.19 1.61
C ASP A 506 -2.05 -9.04 0.33
N SER A 507 -2.31 -8.01 -0.49
CA SER A 507 -1.64 -7.75 -1.77
C SER A 507 -1.42 -6.26 -2.05
N MET A 508 -1.25 -5.44 -1.00
CA MET A 508 -0.93 -4.02 -1.15
C MET A 508 0.44 -3.82 -1.78
N ASN A 509 0.51 -3.00 -2.84
CA ASN A 509 1.78 -2.56 -3.41
C ASN A 509 2.51 -1.63 -2.43
N GLN A 510 3.50 -2.17 -1.72
CA GLN A 510 4.23 -1.45 -0.66
C GLN A 510 5.04 -0.25 -1.19
N GLU A 511 5.49 -0.26 -2.45
CA GLU A 511 6.20 0.89 -3.04
C GLU A 511 5.23 2.03 -3.35
N THR A 512 4.06 1.72 -3.94
CA THR A 512 2.99 2.73 -4.13
C THR A 512 2.50 3.25 -2.77
N LEU A 513 2.29 2.37 -1.77
CA LEU A 513 1.83 2.78 -0.44
C LEU A 513 2.81 3.73 0.23
N ALA A 514 4.10 3.38 0.28
CA ALA A 514 5.13 4.24 0.86
C ALA A 514 5.31 5.57 0.10
N HIS A 515 5.04 5.61 -1.21
CA HIS A 515 5.00 6.85 -1.97
C HIS A 515 3.80 7.73 -1.58
N TRP A 516 2.58 7.16 -1.57
CA TRP A 516 1.35 7.88 -1.24
C TRP A 516 1.36 8.38 0.21
N GLN A 517 1.87 7.60 1.16
CA GLN A 517 2.07 8.02 2.55
C GLN A 517 2.94 9.27 2.65
N LYS A 518 4.08 9.32 1.93
CA LYS A 518 4.98 10.48 1.92
C LYS A 518 4.33 11.74 1.36
N VAL A 519 3.70 11.65 0.18
CA VAL A 519 3.09 12.82 -0.47
C VAL A 519 1.82 13.27 0.29
N GLY A 520 1.02 12.33 0.80
CA GLY A 520 -0.18 12.61 1.58
C GLY A 520 0.13 13.25 2.93
N THR A 521 1.14 12.76 3.64
CA THR A 521 1.66 13.38 4.86
C THR A 521 2.23 14.78 4.60
N PHE A 522 3.00 14.98 3.52
CA PHE A 522 3.49 16.31 3.14
C PHE A 522 2.34 17.28 2.86
N ARG A 523 1.32 16.85 2.13
CA ARG A 523 0.08 17.62 1.90
C ARG A 523 -0.64 17.95 3.20
N ASN A 524 -0.77 17.00 4.13
CA ASN A 524 -1.43 17.24 5.43
C ASN A 524 -0.67 18.28 6.29
N ASN A 525 0.67 18.25 6.25
CA ASN A 525 1.53 19.20 6.97
C ASN A 525 1.50 20.63 6.39
N HIS A 526 1.19 20.75 5.09
CA HIS A 526 1.25 22.01 4.33
C HIS A 526 -0.10 22.36 3.68
N ILE A 527 -0.89 23.17 4.40
CA ILE A 527 -2.15 23.77 3.98
C ILE A 527 -2.03 24.49 2.63
N ALA A 528 -0.86 25.04 2.32
CA ALA A 528 -0.57 25.68 1.04
C ALA A 528 -0.73 24.74 -0.16
N VAL A 529 -0.62 23.41 -0.01
CA VAL A 529 -0.71 22.47 -1.14
C VAL A 529 -2.09 22.51 -1.82
N GLY A 530 -3.17 22.42 -1.04
CA GLY A 530 -4.56 22.56 -1.51
C GLY A 530 -5.03 24.01 -1.57
N ALA A 531 -4.74 24.81 -0.54
CA ALA A 531 -5.33 26.14 -0.38
C ALA A 531 -4.52 27.30 -1.02
N GLY A 532 -3.26 27.07 -1.38
CA GLY A 532 -2.29 28.12 -1.71
C GLY A 532 -2.19 28.51 -3.19
N GLN A 533 -1.75 29.74 -3.42
CA GLN A 533 -1.53 30.30 -4.76
C GLN A 533 -0.42 29.53 -5.50
N ASN A 534 -0.67 29.12 -6.74
CA ASN A 534 0.33 28.48 -7.60
C ASN A 534 1.28 29.50 -8.23
N ALA A 535 2.56 29.17 -8.29
CA ALA A 535 3.48 29.69 -9.29
C ALA A 535 4.34 28.56 -9.88
N ALA A 536 4.59 28.59 -11.18
CA ALA A 536 5.58 27.70 -11.80
C ALA A 536 7.02 28.14 -11.44
N LEU A 537 7.94 27.19 -11.31
CA LEU A 537 9.36 27.44 -11.06
C LEU A 537 10.21 26.96 -12.24
N GLU A 538 11.39 27.56 -12.44
CA GLU A 538 12.36 27.02 -13.40
C GLU A 538 13.02 25.75 -12.84
N THR A 539 13.18 24.74 -13.70
CA THR A 539 13.87 23.47 -13.39
C THR A 539 14.56 22.91 -14.64
N ASN A 540 15.58 22.07 -14.45
CA ASN A 540 16.22 21.31 -15.53
C ASN A 540 15.46 20.03 -15.93
N ASP A 541 14.60 19.49 -15.06
CA ASP A 541 13.74 18.31 -15.32
C ASP A 541 12.48 18.32 -14.44
N GLY A 542 11.48 17.51 -14.80
CA GLY A 542 10.19 17.41 -14.13
C GLY A 542 9.27 18.61 -14.40
N VAL A 543 8.29 18.79 -13.52
CA VAL A 543 7.44 19.98 -13.46
C VAL A 543 7.60 20.60 -12.08
N ALA A 544 8.31 21.72 -11.99
CA ALA A 544 8.52 22.44 -10.73
C ALA A 544 7.50 23.57 -10.52
N PHE A 545 7.01 23.70 -9.30
CA PHE A 545 6.03 24.71 -8.89
C PHE A 545 6.17 25.02 -7.40
N SER A 546 5.50 26.08 -6.97
CA SER A 546 5.40 26.48 -5.58
C SER A 546 3.98 26.81 -5.18
N ARG A 547 3.77 26.80 -3.85
CA ARG A 547 2.54 27.22 -3.20
C ARG A 547 2.87 28.22 -2.12
N THR A 548 2.02 29.23 -1.96
CA THR A 548 2.04 30.11 -0.79
C THR A 548 0.62 30.33 -0.27
N TYR A 549 0.44 30.29 1.05
CA TYR A 549 -0.83 30.56 1.70
C TYR A 549 -0.64 31.39 2.96
N THR A 550 -1.56 32.31 3.22
CA THR A 550 -1.55 33.14 4.43
C THR A 550 -2.98 33.48 4.82
N ASN A 551 -3.38 33.09 6.02
CA ASN A 551 -4.69 33.39 6.59
C ASN A 551 -4.50 33.94 8.01
N THR A 552 -4.43 35.26 8.13
CA THR A 552 -4.22 35.96 9.41
C THR A 552 -5.34 35.74 10.42
N ALA A 553 -6.54 35.31 9.99
CA ALA A 553 -7.64 35.01 10.91
C ALA A 553 -7.50 33.63 11.56
N LYS A 554 -6.95 32.65 10.84
CA LYS A 554 -6.55 31.32 11.37
C LYS A 554 -5.10 31.28 11.89
N ASP A 555 -4.37 32.39 11.82
CA ASP A 555 -2.94 32.47 12.15
C ASP A 555 -2.08 31.48 11.32
N ILE A 556 -2.44 31.28 10.05
CA ILE A 556 -1.70 30.39 9.13
C ILE A 556 -0.78 31.23 8.26
N SER A 557 0.49 30.81 8.15
CA SER A 557 1.43 31.24 7.12
C SER A 557 2.23 30.02 6.68
N ASP A 558 2.21 29.69 5.39
CA ASP A 558 2.74 28.44 4.86
C ASP A 558 3.23 28.63 3.41
N LYS A 559 4.29 27.90 3.03
CA LYS A 559 4.88 27.90 1.69
C LYS A 559 5.66 26.61 1.43
N ILE A 560 5.55 26.09 0.22
CA ILE A 560 6.35 24.96 -0.27
C ILE A 560 6.81 25.20 -1.71
N ALA A 561 7.80 24.42 -2.14
CA ALA A 561 8.04 24.13 -3.54
C ALA A 561 8.01 22.61 -3.76
N ALA A 562 7.77 22.16 -4.98
CA ALA A 562 7.83 20.75 -5.33
C ALA A 562 8.23 20.58 -6.80
N CYS A 563 8.76 19.41 -7.14
CA CYS A 563 8.98 18.99 -8.52
C CYS A 563 8.54 17.54 -8.70
N ILE A 564 7.72 17.28 -9.73
CA ILE A 564 7.12 15.97 -9.99
C ILE A 564 7.39 15.47 -11.41
N GLY A 565 7.46 14.15 -11.55
CA GLY A 565 7.70 13.49 -12.83
C GLY A 565 9.10 13.75 -13.40
N CYS A 566 10.09 14.01 -12.55
CA CYS A 566 11.50 14.04 -12.93
C CYS A 566 11.93 12.66 -13.46
N THR A 567 13.02 12.61 -14.23
CA THR A 567 13.72 11.35 -14.51
C THR A 567 14.21 10.77 -13.18
N SER A 568 14.11 9.45 -13.00
CA SER A 568 14.50 8.79 -11.74
C SER A 568 16.02 8.86 -11.49
N ASN A 569 16.39 9.12 -10.24
CA ASN A 569 17.76 9.18 -9.71
C ASN A 569 18.68 10.25 -10.35
N THR A 570 18.12 11.35 -10.85
CA THR A 570 18.88 12.47 -11.45
C THR A 570 18.95 13.68 -10.53
N ASP A 571 20.00 14.49 -10.66
CA ASP A 571 20.17 15.73 -9.90
C ASP A 571 19.36 16.87 -10.56
N VAL A 572 18.25 17.23 -9.92
CA VAL A 572 17.28 18.22 -10.38
C VAL A 572 17.56 19.55 -9.67
N THR A 573 17.78 20.60 -10.45
CA THR A 573 18.11 21.95 -9.98
C THR A 573 16.94 22.88 -10.22
N ILE A 574 16.38 23.42 -9.14
CA ILE A 574 15.13 24.19 -9.13
C ILE A 574 15.44 25.63 -8.70
N ASP A 575 14.88 26.61 -9.40
CA ASP A 575 14.93 28.01 -8.95
C ASP A 575 13.88 28.27 -7.88
N VAL A 576 14.34 28.74 -6.72
CA VAL A 576 13.52 28.95 -5.53
C VAL A 576 13.67 30.38 -4.98
N SER A 577 14.28 31.28 -5.76
CA SER A 577 14.61 32.67 -5.41
C SER A 577 13.39 33.55 -5.08
N SER A 578 12.19 33.11 -5.48
CA SER A 578 10.91 33.74 -5.18
C SER A 578 10.38 33.46 -3.77
N LEU A 579 10.96 32.48 -3.06
CA LEU A 579 10.45 31.92 -1.79
C LEU A 579 11.48 31.96 -0.65
N TRP A 580 12.76 31.84 -1.00
CA TRP A 580 13.89 31.74 -0.07
C TRP A 580 15.12 32.48 -0.58
N ALA A 581 15.93 32.98 0.34
CA ALA A 581 17.16 33.73 0.05
C ALA A 581 18.41 32.84 0.09
N ASP A 582 19.47 33.29 -0.59
CA ASP A 582 20.78 32.63 -0.56
C ASP A 582 21.30 32.41 0.87
N GLY A 583 21.84 31.21 1.11
CA GLY A 583 22.33 30.76 2.42
C GLY A 583 21.25 30.15 3.34
N GLN A 584 19.97 30.13 2.94
CA GLN A 584 18.97 29.31 3.64
C GLN A 584 19.16 27.82 3.31
N TYR A 585 18.98 26.96 4.32
CA TYR A 585 18.84 25.51 4.14
C TYR A 585 17.39 25.17 3.81
N LEU A 586 17.18 24.20 2.92
CA LEU A 586 15.90 23.59 2.59
C LEU A 586 16.02 22.06 2.64
N VAL A 587 14.89 21.39 2.92
CA VAL A 587 14.80 19.93 3.05
C VAL A 587 13.90 19.37 1.95
N ASN A 588 14.31 18.27 1.32
CA ASN A 588 13.42 17.44 0.53
C ASN A 588 12.65 16.49 1.45
N ALA A 589 11.41 16.81 1.82
CA ALA A 589 10.56 15.98 2.69
C ALA A 589 10.30 14.56 2.16
N TYR A 590 10.60 14.26 0.88
CA TYR A 590 10.45 12.92 0.31
C TYR A 590 11.55 11.93 0.76
N ASP A 591 12.78 12.41 0.98
CA ASP A 591 13.93 11.58 1.35
C ASP A 591 14.81 12.18 2.46
N TYR A 592 14.39 13.32 3.02
CA TYR A 592 15.06 14.16 4.01
C TYR A 592 16.50 14.59 3.65
N SER A 593 16.87 14.54 2.37
CA SER A 593 18.08 15.21 1.86
C SER A 593 17.97 16.74 1.98
N CYS A 594 19.11 17.42 2.00
CA CYS A 594 19.20 18.84 2.35
C CYS A 594 20.09 19.63 1.39
N ALA A 595 19.66 20.83 1.01
CA ALA A 595 20.39 21.72 0.12
C ALA A 595 20.44 23.17 0.66
N VAL A 596 21.46 23.93 0.27
CA VAL A 596 21.59 25.36 0.59
C VAL A 596 21.28 26.19 -0.65
N VAL A 597 20.35 27.14 -0.53
CA VAL A 597 19.99 28.07 -1.61
C VAL A 597 21.23 28.85 -2.02
N THR A 598 21.60 28.73 -3.30
CA THR A 598 22.86 29.27 -3.83
C THR A 598 22.60 29.88 -5.22
N ASN A 599 22.82 31.19 -5.37
CA ASN A 599 22.40 31.97 -6.54
C ASN A 599 20.90 31.80 -6.87
N GLY A 600 20.06 31.68 -5.84
CA GLY A 600 18.61 31.50 -5.94
C GLY A 600 18.15 30.06 -6.18
N LYS A 601 19.05 29.08 -6.30
CA LYS A 601 18.71 27.71 -6.70
C LYS A 601 19.11 26.67 -5.66
N VAL A 602 18.42 25.54 -5.65
CA VAL A 602 18.78 24.32 -4.92
C VAL A 602 18.81 23.12 -5.86
N THR A 603 19.64 22.13 -5.54
CA THR A 603 19.75 20.87 -6.28
C THR A 603 19.48 19.71 -5.33
N PHE A 604 18.58 18.82 -5.72
CA PHE A 604 18.25 17.59 -5.02
C PHE A 604 18.27 16.42 -6.00
N ASN A 605 18.61 15.21 -5.55
CA ASN A 605 18.40 14.03 -6.37
C ASN A 605 16.90 13.66 -6.37
N SER A 606 16.37 13.25 -7.52
CA SER A 606 14.94 12.92 -7.69
C SER A 606 14.53 11.56 -7.11
N GLY A 607 15.50 10.71 -6.78
CA GLY A 607 15.29 9.33 -6.34
C GLY A 607 14.55 8.45 -7.36
N ALA A 608 14.25 7.20 -6.97
CA ALA A 608 13.59 6.25 -7.87
C ALA A 608 12.21 6.75 -8.37
N ASN A 609 11.52 7.56 -7.56
CA ASN A 609 10.13 7.97 -7.76
C ASN A 609 9.96 9.37 -8.40
N GLY A 610 11.04 9.99 -8.88
CA GLY A 610 10.97 11.21 -9.71
C GLY A 610 10.24 12.39 -9.05
N THR A 611 10.33 12.51 -7.72
CA THR A 611 9.49 13.38 -6.88
C THR A 611 10.33 14.06 -5.80
N ILE A 612 10.23 15.39 -5.71
CA ILE A 612 10.95 16.25 -4.76
C ILE A 612 9.93 17.17 -4.08
N LEU A 613 9.94 17.24 -2.75
CA LEU A 613 8.97 17.96 -1.92
C LEU A 613 9.74 18.91 -0.99
N ILE A 614 9.76 20.22 -1.27
CA ILE A 614 10.68 21.17 -0.63
C ILE A 614 9.97 21.95 0.49
N GLU A 615 10.45 21.74 1.72
CA GLU A 615 10.05 22.46 2.93
C GLU A 615 11.21 23.24 3.57
N GLU A 616 10.88 24.13 4.50
CA GLU A 616 11.86 24.68 5.44
C GLU A 616 12.24 23.61 6.49
N PRO A 617 13.49 23.57 6.99
CA PRO A 617 13.89 22.66 8.06
C PRO A 617 12.98 22.79 9.28
N ASP A 618 12.64 21.67 9.92
CA ASP A 618 11.71 21.57 11.05
C ASP A 618 12.40 21.55 12.43
N GLY A 619 13.73 21.69 12.47
CA GLY A 619 14.53 21.65 13.70
C GLY A 619 15.18 20.29 13.98
N MET A 620 14.74 19.21 13.32
CA MET A 620 15.40 17.91 13.40
C MET A 620 16.85 17.99 12.89
N PRO A 621 17.74 17.07 13.34
CA PRO A 621 19.14 17.10 12.95
C PRO A 621 19.31 16.63 11.50
N LEU A 622 20.15 17.33 10.75
CA LEU A 622 20.40 17.12 9.33
C LEU A 622 21.85 16.64 9.15
N ALA A 623 22.06 15.69 8.24
CA ALA A 623 23.38 15.13 7.94
C ALA A 623 23.57 14.97 6.42
N SER A 624 24.79 15.19 5.93
CA SER A 624 25.20 14.88 4.56
C SER A 624 26.66 14.45 4.49
N VAL A 625 26.98 13.47 3.64
CA VAL A 625 28.32 12.92 3.45
C VAL A 625 28.82 13.21 2.03
N ILE A 626 29.90 13.99 1.93
CA ILE A 626 30.41 14.56 0.69
C ILE A 626 31.69 13.82 0.25
N GLY A 627 31.73 13.32 -0.98
CA GLY A 627 32.90 12.68 -1.61
C GLY A 627 32.58 12.18 -3.02
N ASN A 628 33.57 11.63 -3.73
CA ASN A 628 33.44 11.13 -5.10
C ASN A 628 32.52 9.89 -5.17
N PRO A 629 31.35 9.93 -5.85
CA PRO A 629 30.41 8.81 -5.91
C PRO A 629 30.86 7.66 -6.83
N TRP A 630 31.95 7.85 -7.58
CA TRP A 630 32.71 6.80 -8.25
C TRP A 630 34.19 6.96 -7.89
N PHE A 631 34.82 5.90 -7.39
CA PHE A 631 36.23 5.93 -6.97
C PHE A 631 36.95 4.60 -7.26
N SER A 632 38.27 4.65 -7.34
CA SER A 632 39.15 3.46 -7.34
C SER A 632 39.94 3.41 -6.03
N GLY A 633 40.31 2.20 -5.58
CA GLY A 633 41.01 2.05 -4.30
C GLY A 633 40.15 2.39 -3.07
N THR A 634 40.28 3.61 -2.55
CA THR A 634 39.64 4.12 -1.33
C THR A 634 39.34 5.61 -1.49
N GLU A 635 38.17 6.06 -1.05
CA GLU A 635 37.75 7.48 -1.12
C GLU A 635 37.77 8.11 0.29
N THR A 636 38.08 9.41 0.39
CA THR A 636 37.96 10.17 1.64
C THR A 636 36.71 11.04 1.60
N VAL A 637 35.73 10.74 2.45
CA VAL A 637 34.48 11.52 2.54
C VAL A 637 34.50 12.48 3.72
N THR A 638 33.69 13.53 3.64
CA THR A 638 33.51 14.55 4.70
C THR A 638 32.09 14.50 5.24
N LEU A 639 31.90 14.42 6.55
CA LEU A 639 30.61 14.59 7.19
C LEU A 639 30.29 16.09 7.35
N THR A 640 29.04 16.45 7.10
CA THR A 640 28.47 17.74 7.47
C THR A 640 27.22 17.53 8.32
N LEU A 641 27.07 18.30 9.40
CA LEU A 641 25.94 18.21 10.32
C LEU A 641 25.33 19.59 10.54
N SER A 642 24.00 19.64 10.65
CA SER A 642 23.26 20.80 11.14
C SER A 642 22.25 20.35 12.20
N GLY A 643 22.05 21.16 13.24
CA GLY A 643 21.13 20.85 14.34
C GLY A 643 21.63 19.81 15.36
N ALA A 644 22.65 19.00 15.06
CA ALA A 644 23.31 18.07 16.01
C ALA A 644 24.78 18.43 16.24
N ASP A 645 25.32 18.08 17.42
CA ASP A 645 26.73 18.29 17.77
C ASP A 645 27.64 17.11 17.34
N PHE A 646 27.04 15.94 17.04
CA PHE A 646 27.70 14.75 16.49
C PHE A 646 26.69 13.80 15.83
N ALA A 647 27.18 12.81 15.10
CA ALA A 647 26.39 11.67 14.62
C ALA A 647 27.15 10.35 14.84
N LYS A 648 26.41 9.23 14.91
CA LYS A 648 27.00 7.89 14.77
C LYS A 648 27.10 7.53 13.29
N VAL A 649 28.24 7.03 12.85
CA VAL A 649 28.50 6.66 11.46
C VAL A 649 28.88 5.18 11.36
N SER A 650 28.36 4.48 10.35
CA SER A 650 28.80 3.13 9.94
C SER A 650 29.13 3.12 8.46
N VAL A 651 30.16 2.36 8.07
CA VAL A 651 30.48 2.07 6.66
C VAL A 651 30.26 0.58 6.43
N ASP A 652 29.43 0.23 5.45
CA ASP A 652 29.07 -1.15 5.07
C ASP A 652 28.58 -2.05 6.23
N GLY A 653 27.98 -1.47 7.27
CA GLY A 653 27.52 -2.20 8.46
C GLY A 653 28.62 -2.59 9.45
N ALA A 654 29.85 -2.06 9.27
CA ALA A 654 30.91 -2.18 10.26
C ALA A 654 30.62 -1.38 11.55
N LYS A 655 31.47 -1.55 12.58
CA LYS A 655 31.40 -0.88 13.89
C LYS A 655 31.03 0.60 13.75
N LYS A 656 30.04 1.06 14.52
CA LYS A 656 29.72 2.50 14.55
C LYS A 656 30.85 3.29 15.20
N PHE A 657 31.08 4.50 14.73
CA PHE A 657 31.96 5.49 15.34
C PHE A 657 31.26 6.85 15.46
N ILE A 658 31.77 7.72 16.34
CA ILE A 658 31.30 9.10 16.45
C ILE A 658 32.06 9.97 15.45
N ALA A 659 31.34 10.83 14.73
CA ALA A 659 31.90 11.89 13.91
C ALA A 659 31.14 13.22 14.12
N HIS A 660 31.85 14.33 13.99
CA HIS A 660 31.37 15.70 14.16
C HIS A 660 31.23 16.42 12.80
N ASP A 661 30.66 17.64 12.83
CA ASP A 661 30.60 18.50 11.65
C ASP A 661 32.01 18.82 11.11
N GLY A 662 32.25 18.50 9.84
CA GLY A 662 33.54 18.70 9.16
C GLY A 662 34.57 17.58 9.36
N ASP A 663 34.28 16.52 10.12
CA ASP A 663 35.16 15.36 10.23
C ASP A 663 35.24 14.59 8.90
N THR A 664 36.40 13.98 8.62
CA THR A 664 36.63 13.15 7.42
C THR A 664 36.98 11.72 7.77
N PHE A 665 36.57 10.77 6.91
CA PHE A 665 36.87 9.36 7.07
C PHE A 665 37.01 8.63 5.72
N THR A 666 37.74 7.51 5.73
CA THR A 666 37.98 6.68 4.55
C THR A 666 36.81 5.72 4.31
N ILE A 667 36.45 5.49 3.05
CA ILE A 667 35.48 4.47 2.64
C ILE A 667 36.08 3.51 1.59
N GLY A 668 35.50 2.31 1.51
CA GLY A 668 35.84 1.31 0.49
C GLY A 668 37.08 0.47 0.77
N GLU A 669 37.64 0.48 1.99
CA GLU A 669 38.78 -0.37 2.38
C GLU A 669 38.48 -1.87 2.26
N THR A 670 37.27 -2.30 2.63
CA THR A 670 36.84 -3.70 2.62
C THR A 670 36.14 -4.14 1.33
N ALA A 671 35.68 -3.17 0.53
CA ALA A 671 34.96 -3.39 -0.72
C ALA A 671 35.89 -3.76 -1.90
N TYR A 672 35.33 -4.42 -2.91
CA TYR A 672 36.03 -4.80 -4.14
C TYR A 672 35.57 -3.95 -5.34
N PRO A 673 36.26 -4.00 -6.49
CA PRO A 673 35.71 -3.47 -7.73
C PRO A 673 34.34 -4.05 -8.11
N GLY A 674 33.47 -3.18 -8.64
CA GLY A 674 32.06 -3.48 -8.94
C GLY A 674 31.12 -3.36 -7.73
N ASP A 675 31.64 -3.07 -6.54
CA ASP A 675 30.84 -2.98 -5.32
C ASP A 675 30.25 -1.58 -5.11
N VAL A 676 29.04 -1.53 -4.53
CA VAL A 676 28.47 -0.31 -3.92
C VAL A 676 28.81 -0.30 -2.43
N VAL A 677 29.39 0.80 -1.95
CA VAL A 677 29.70 1.12 -0.55
C VAL A 677 28.60 2.00 0.03
N LYS A 678 28.15 1.69 1.25
CA LYS A 678 27.08 2.42 1.95
C LYS A 678 27.61 3.03 3.25
N VAL A 679 27.30 4.30 3.47
CA VAL A 679 27.64 5.05 4.69
C VAL A 679 26.35 5.42 5.40
N GLN A 680 26.06 4.80 6.54
CA GLN A 680 24.91 5.15 7.39
C GLN A 680 25.31 6.21 8.42
N VAL A 681 24.46 7.19 8.66
CA VAL A 681 24.68 8.32 9.59
C VAL A 681 23.41 8.56 10.42
N GLU A 682 23.51 8.40 11.74
CA GLU A 682 22.44 8.56 12.74
C GLU A 682 22.76 9.81 13.59
N ALA A 683 22.00 10.89 13.40
CA ALA A 683 22.18 12.16 14.11
C ALA A 683 20.98 12.46 15.01
N THR A 684 21.22 13.03 16.19
CA THR A 684 20.18 13.26 17.23
C THR A 684 20.28 14.66 17.84
N ASN A 685 19.14 15.30 18.10
CA ASN A 685 19.04 16.53 18.91
C ASN A 685 17.74 16.56 19.74
N GLU A 686 17.39 17.71 20.31
CA GLU A 686 16.19 17.87 21.16
C GLU A 686 14.84 17.71 20.43
N TYR A 687 14.85 17.70 19.09
CA TYR A 687 13.67 17.50 18.23
C TYR A 687 13.57 16.07 17.66
N GLY A 688 14.53 15.18 17.93
CA GLY A 688 14.49 13.77 17.50
C GLY A 688 15.77 13.27 16.85
N THR A 689 15.67 12.13 16.16
CA THR A 689 16.79 11.47 15.45
C THR A 689 16.46 11.32 13.97
N ARG A 690 17.48 11.49 13.10
CA ARG A 690 17.38 11.14 11.67
C ARG A 690 18.52 10.21 11.27
N THR A 691 18.19 9.18 10.50
CA THR A 691 19.16 8.17 10.03
C THR A 691 19.23 8.18 8.51
N ALA A 692 20.31 8.72 7.96
CA ALA A 692 20.61 8.78 6.54
C ALA A 692 21.53 7.64 6.10
N THR A 693 21.48 7.27 4.82
CA THR A 693 22.40 6.32 4.18
C THR A 693 22.86 6.90 2.84
N PHE A 694 24.16 6.96 2.60
CA PHE A 694 24.79 7.52 1.39
C PHE A 694 25.53 6.42 0.61
N SER A 695 25.38 6.38 -0.72
CA SER A 695 25.93 5.31 -1.56
C SER A 695 27.00 5.79 -2.55
N PHE A 696 28.11 5.04 -2.63
CA PHE A 696 29.31 5.31 -3.44
C PHE A 696 29.73 4.04 -4.19
N ASN A 697 30.30 4.15 -5.40
CA ASN A 697 30.59 3.00 -6.27
C ASN A 697 32.10 2.80 -6.47
N LYS A 698 32.58 1.54 -6.37
CA LYS A 698 34.01 1.21 -6.51
C LYS A 698 34.33 0.60 -7.89
N LEU A 699 35.31 1.17 -8.60
CA LEU A 699 35.70 0.80 -9.97
C LEU A 699 36.88 -0.18 -10.03
N GLU A 700 37.07 -0.86 -11.18
CA GLU A 700 38.20 -1.78 -11.43
C GLU A 700 39.54 -1.04 -11.56
N GLU A 701 39.60 0.05 -12.35
CA GLU A 701 40.78 0.94 -12.41
C GLU A 701 40.40 2.34 -12.96
N GLU A 702 41.35 3.27 -13.04
CA GLU A 702 41.13 4.70 -13.33
C GLU A 702 40.79 5.00 -14.80
N ILE A 703 39.56 4.70 -15.23
CA ILE A 703 38.99 5.23 -16.48
C ILE A 703 38.14 6.47 -16.15
N ILE A 704 38.78 7.64 -16.09
CA ILE A 704 38.08 8.93 -16.03
C ILE A 704 37.37 9.19 -17.38
N PRO A 705 36.03 9.36 -17.43
CA PRO A 705 35.34 9.72 -18.66
C PRO A 705 35.70 11.15 -19.09
N THR A 706 36.40 11.31 -20.21
CA THR A 706 36.90 12.61 -20.71
C THR A 706 35.86 13.45 -21.48
N SER A 707 34.58 13.25 -21.19
CA SER A 707 33.43 13.99 -21.73
C SER A 707 32.60 14.56 -20.59
N ALA A 708 31.98 15.73 -20.79
CA ALA A 708 31.27 16.44 -19.74
C ALA A 708 30.00 15.70 -19.25
N VAL A 709 30.16 14.99 -18.13
CA VAL A 709 29.07 14.46 -17.29
C VAL A 709 28.73 15.53 -16.23
N PRO A 710 27.46 15.75 -15.84
CA PRO A 710 27.13 16.63 -14.72
C PRO A 710 27.84 16.18 -13.44
N THR A 711 28.21 17.13 -12.58
CA THR A 711 28.88 16.85 -11.29
C THR A 711 28.03 15.90 -10.47
N PRO A 712 28.50 14.67 -10.16
CA PRO A 712 27.66 13.65 -9.57
C PRO A 712 27.63 13.76 -8.04
N THR A 713 26.45 13.64 -7.44
CA THR A 713 26.24 13.62 -5.99
C THR A 713 26.07 12.16 -5.49
N PRO A 714 26.62 11.78 -4.32
CA PRO A 714 26.31 10.46 -3.72
C PRO A 714 24.83 10.32 -3.38
N SER A 715 24.26 9.15 -3.67
CA SER A 715 22.81 8.90 -3.53
C SER A 715 22.42 8.69 -2.05
N GLN A 716 21.44 9.44 -1.57
CA GLN A 716 20.95 9.44 -0.19
C GLN A 716 19.64 8.63 -0.03
N THR A 717 19.41 8.07 1.16
CA THR A 717 18.10 7.55 1.61
C THR A 717 17.99 7.72 3.12
N VAL A 718 16.87 8.26 3.63
CA VAL A 718 16.65 8.48 5.08
C VAL A 718 15.46 7.69 5.60
N THR A 719 15.61 7.12 6.80
CA THR A 719 14.53 6.59 7.64
C THR A 719 14.25 7.55 8.80
N PRO A 720 12.98 7.92 9.08
CA PRO A 720 12.60 8.54 10.34
C PRO A 720 12.97 7.65 11.54
N SER A 721 13.17 8.24 12.72
CA SER A 721 13.08 7.48 13.98
C SER A 721 11.63 7.38 14.42
N GLU A 722 11.28 6.28 15.10
CA GLU A 722 10.07 6.25 15.95
C GLU A 722 10.11 7.40 16.97
N GLU A 723 8.95 7.95 17.33
CA GLU A 723 8.89 9.00 18.36
C GLU A 723 9.33 8.47 19.74
N PRO A 724 9.91 9.32 20.61
CA PRO A 724 10.22 8.96 21.98
C PRO A 724 8.94 8.69 22.78
N SER A 725 8.53 7.42 22.82
CA SER A 725 7.31 6.94 23.47
C SER A 725 7.13 7.56 24.87
N PRO A 726 5.97 8.15 25.19
CA PRO A 726 5.76 8.85 26.45
C PRO A 726 5.92 7.90 27.64
N SER A 727 6.65 8.35 28.66
CA SER A 727 6.97 7.53 29.85
C SER A 727 5.71 6.94 30.49
N PRO A 728 5.75 5.65 30.91
CA PRO A 728 4.56 4.80 30.89
C PRO A 728 3.49 5.16 31.91
N ILE A 729 2.27 5.37 31.42
CA ILE A 729 1.04 5.23 32.20
C ILE A 729 0.64 3.73 32.18
N VAL A 730 0.27 3.18 33.34
CA VAL A 730 0.10 1.74 33.52
C VAL A 730 -1.33 1.28 33.18
N SER A 731 -1.48 0.58 32.05
CA SER A 731 -2.58 -0.39 31.81
C SER A 731 -2.14 -1.45 30.79
N GLU A 732 -2.73 -2.64 30.87
CA GLU A 732 -2.27 -3.86 30.18
C GLU A 732 -2.84 -4.02 28.76
N GLY A 733 -2.16 -4.79 27.90
CA GLY A 733 -2.65 -5.19 26.58
C GLY A 733 -1.98 -6.48 26.04
N PRO A 734 -2.69 -7.34 25.29
CA PRO A 734 -2.12 -8.51 24.60
C PRO A 734 -1.76 -8.18 23.13
N VAL A 735 -0.51 -8.31 22.70
CA VAL A 735 0.19 -9.53 22.21
C VAL A 735 -0.13 -9.86 20.73
N ILE A 736 0.91 -9.79 19.89
CA ILE A 736 0.96 -10.25 18.50
C ILE A 736 0.85 -11.79 18.44
N VAL A 737 0.17 -12.31 17.42
CA VAL A 737 -0.04 -13.77 17.25
C VAL A 737 1.08 -14.38 16.42
N GLU A 738 1.97 -15.13 17.07
CA GLU A 738 2.75 -16.18 16.42
C GLU A 738 1.94 -17.49 16.38
N ASP A 739 2.11 -18.29 15.33
CA ASP A 739 1.35 -19.53 15.17
C ASP A 739 1.60 -20.54 16.29
N THR A 740 0.52 -20.90 16.98
CA THR A 740 0.57 -21.53 18.30
C THR A 740 -0.32 -22.77 18.34
N VAL A 741 0.24 -23.90 18.79
CA VAL A 741 -0.53 -25.10 19.13
C VAL A 741 -0.96 -25.08 20.60
N TYR A 742 -2.25 -25.37 20.83
CA TYR A 742 -2.90 -25.41 22.14
C TYR A 742 -3.27 -26.84 22.52
N VAL A 743 -2.84 -27.30 23.70
CA VAL A 743 -3.10 -28.65 24.21
C VAL A 743 -3.79 -28.60 25.56
N LYS A 744 -4.91 -29.32 25.73
CA LYS A 744 -5.57 -29.55 27.02
C LYS A 744 -5.16 -30.92 27.56
N ALA A 745 -4.63 -30.99 28.77
CA ALA A 745 -4.23 -32.24 29.41
C ALA A 745 -4.32 -32.16 30.94
N ASP A 746 -4.50 -33.32 31.60
CA ASP A 746 -4.44 -33.48 33.06
C ASP A 746 -3.00 -33.66 33.60
N PHE A 747 -2.01 -33.55 32.71
CA PHE A 747 -0.57 -33.52 32.97
C PHE A 747 0.07 -32.36 32.19
N VAL A 748 1.35 -32.04 32.45
CA VAL A 748 2.08 -31.02 31.68
C VAL A 748 2.67 -31.65 30.40
N PRO A 749 2.20 -31.29 29.20
CA PRO A 749 2.61 -31.93 27.96
C PRO A 749 3.96 -31.42 27.44
N TYR A 750 4.62 -32.29 26.69
CA TYR A 750 5.76 -32.00 25.82
C TYR A 750 5.33 -32.24 24.38
N VAL A 751 5.66 -31.33 23.45
CA VAL A 751 5.34 -31.43 22.02
C VAL A 751 6.63 -31.54 21.23
N TYR A 752 6.75 -32.62 20.44
CA TYR A 752 7.68 -32.67 19.32
C TYR A 752 6.89 -32.34 18.04
N ALA A 753 7.33 -31.36 17.27
CA ALA A 753 6.62 -30.88 16.07
C ALA A 753 7.54 -30.86 14.84
N TRP A 754 6.99 -31.08 13.65
CA TRP A 754 7.72 -31.02 12.37
C TRP A 754 6.81 -30.66 11.19
N LYS A 755 7.36 -30.03 10.15
CA LYS A 755 6.68 -29.77 8.86
C LYS A 755 7.27 -30.60 7.71
N GLY A 756 6.46 -30.80 6.67
CA GLY A 756 6.79 -31.70 5.57
C GLY A 756 7.10 -33.13 6.06
N SER A 757 8.02 -33.82 5.38
CA SER A 757 8.33 -35.22 5.68
C SER A 757 9.17 -35.45 6.94
N SER A 758 9.92 -34.45 7.44
CA SER A 758 10.78 -34.63 8.63
C SER A 758 11.34 -33.35 9.28
N THR A 759 11.03 -32.13 8.82
CA THR A 759 11.73 -30.90 9.24
C THR A 759 11.28 -30.44 10.63
N PRO A 760 12.10 -30.54 11.70
CA PRO A 760 11.66 -30.27 13.06
C PRO A 760 11.39 -28.78 13.30
N LEU A 761 10.30 -28.51 14.01
CA LEU A 761 9.85 -27.18 14.45
C LEU A 761 10.05 -26.98 15.96
N ALA A 762 9.85 -28.04 16.76
CA ALA A 762 9.90 -27.95 18.22
C ALA A 762 10.72 -29.06 18.88
N GLY A 763 11.96 -28.72 19.26
CA GLY A 763 12.79 -29.47 20.20
C GLY A 763 13.40 -30.77 19.65
N SER A 764 14.13 -31.47 20.51
CA SER A 764 14.56 -32.86 20.30
C SER A 764 13.68 -33.80 21.13
N TRP A 765 13.54 -35.06 20.72
CA TRP A 765 12.73 -36.05 21.46
C TRP A 765 13.12 -36.12 22.95
N PRO A 766 12.17 -36.05 23.91
CA PRO A 766 10.72 -36.23 23.79
C PRO A 766 9.88 -34.97 23.47
N GLY A 767 10.50 -33.89 23.00
CA GLY A 767 9.82 -32.65 22.58
C GLY A 767 10.05 -31.46 23.52
N THR A 768 9.56 -30.29 23.12
CA THR A 768 9.57 -29.05 23.90
C THR A 768 8.45 -29.06 24.94
N LYS A 769 8.75 -28.73 26.20
CA LYS A 769 7.75 -28.60 27.27
C LYS A 769 6.84 -27.39 27.00
N MET A 770 5.52 -27.58 27.01
CA MET A 770 4.56 -26.50 26.76
C MET A 770 4.32 -25.63 28.01
N THR A 771 3.91 -24.38 27.79
CA THR A 771 3.64 -23.40 28.86
C THR A 771 2.15 -23.36 29.18
N GLN A 772 1.78 -23.52 30.45
CA GLN A 772 0.37 -23.49 30.86
C GLN A 772 -0.23 -22.08 30.76
N THR A 773 -1.44 -21.97 30.22
CA THR A 773 -2.22 -20.72 30.13
C THR A 773 -3.22 -20.62 31.29
N ALA A 774 -3.72 -19.40 31.56
CA ALA A 774 -4.56 -19.11 32.73
C ALA A 774 -5.94 -19.81 32.71
N ASP A 775 -6.41 -20.22 31.53
CA ASP A 775 -7.63 -21.00 31.27
C ASP A 775 -7.42 -22.52 31.37
N GLY A 776 -6.22 -22.98 31.72
CA GLY A 776 -5.89 -24.38 31.99
C GLY A 776 -5.48 -25.21 30.78
N TYR A 777 -5.35 -24.60 29.59
CA TYR A 777 -4.66 -25.19 28.45
C TYR A 777 -3.13 -25.05 28.60
N TYR A 778 -2.38 -25.62 27.65
CA TYR A 778 -0.94 -25.40 27.48
C TYR A 778 -0.69 -24.95 26.06
N LYS A 779 0.20 -23.97 25.85
CA LYS A 779 0.51 -23.44 24.52
C LYS A 779 2.01 -23.48 24.19
N LEU A 780 2.30 -23.56 22.90
CA LEU A 780 3.65 -23.45 22.33
C LEU A 780 3.56 -22.77 20.95
N SER A 781 4.29 -21.68 20.75
CA SER A 781 4.52 -21.11 19.42
C SER A 781 5.46 -22.01 18.62
N LEU A 782 5.17 -22.19 17.33
CA LEU A 782 5.95 -23.00 16.39
C LEU A 782 6.68 -22.17 15.33
N GLY A 783 6.45 -20.85 15.27
CA GLY A 783 7.15 -19.94 14.36
C GLY A 783 7.02 -20.28 12.87
N THR A 784 5.88 -20.84 12.45
CA THR A 784 5.63 -21.26 11.06
C THR A 784 4.15 -21.17 10.73
N SER A 785 3.82 -20.68 9.53
CA SER A 785 2.47 -20.68 8.96
C SER A 785 2.18 -21.88 8.05
N ASP A 786 3.22 -22.66 7.67
CA ASP A 786 3.07 -23.93 6.94
C ASP A 786 2.34 -25.01 7.78
N ASP A 787 1.61 -25.91 7.10
CA ASP A 787 1.09 -27.16 7.67
C ASP A 787 2.18 -27.95 8.43
N TYR A 788 1.84 -28.40 9.65
CA TYR A 788 2.72 -29.13 10.55
C TYR A 788 2.09 -30.38 11.15
N ASN A 789 2.91 -31.14 11.86
CA ASN A 789 2.57 -32.40 12.51
C ASN A 789 3.12 -32.38 13.94
N VAL A 790 2.48 -33.06 14.90
CA VAL A 790 2.95 -33.15 16.29
C VAL A 790 2.86 -34.56 16.89
N VAL A 791 3.70 -34.83 17.90
CA VAL A 791 3.51 -35.89 18.89
C VAL A 791 3.52 -35.29 20.28
N ILE A 792 2.51 -35.62 21.09
CA ILE A 792 2.36 -35.13 22.47
C ILE A 792 2.82 -36.22 23.44
N ASN A 793 3.77 -35.90 24.31
CA ASN A 793 4.38 -36.78 25.30
C ASN A 793 4.09 -36.30 26.73
N ASN A 794 3.91 -37.22 27.67
CA ASN A 794 3.61 -36.90 29.08
C ASN A 794 4.86 -36.65 29.95
N GLY A 795 6.05 -36.66 29.36
CA GLY A 795 7.33 -36.51 30.07
C GLY A 795 7.78 -37.75 30.86
N SER A 796 6.98 -38.83 30.88
CA SER A 796 7.28 -40.08 31.59
C SER A 796 7.32 -41.30 30.66
N GLY A 797 7.50 -41.08 29.34
CA GLY A 797 7.61 -42.15 28.35
C GLY A 797 6.29 -42.68 27.78
N ARG A 798 5.18 -41.93 27.91
CA ARG A 798 3.93 -42.20 27.20
C ARG A 798 3.62 -41.06 26.23
N GLN A 799 3.12 -41.41 25.04
CA GLN A 799 2.95 -40.51 23.91
C GLN A 799 1.65 -40.78 23.16
N THR A 800 1.15 -39.78 22.43
CA THR A 800 0.16 -39.98 21.37
C THR A 800 0.79 -40.72 20.18
N LYS A 801 -0.03 -41.09 19.20
CA LYS A 801 0.45 -41.24 17.82
C LYS A 801 0.80 -39.87 17.23
N ASP A 802 1.51 -39.89 16.12
CA ASP A 802 1.69 -38.78 15.20
C ASP A 802 0.32 -38.19 14.83
N ILE A 803 0.20 -36.87 14.95
CA ILE A 803 -0.99 -36.07 14.62
C ILE A 803 -0.57 -35.19 13.45
N THR A 804 -1.08 -35.47 12.26
CA THR A 804 -0.63 -34.86 11.00
C THR A 804 -1.58 -33.77 10.52
N ASP A 805 -1.14 -33.01 9.50
CA ASP A 805 -1.98 -32.10 8.71
C ASP A 805 -2.66 -31.02 9.57
N LEU A 806 -1.85 -30.34 10.41
CA LEU A 806 -2.27 -29.31 11.36
C LEU A 806 -1.90 -27.91 10.91
N GLN A 807 -2.80 -26.97 11.13
CA GLN A 807 -2.68 -25.57 10.69
C GLN A 807 -2.53 -24.60 11.86
N GLY A 808 -2.44 -23.31 11.52
CA GLY A 808 -2.35 -22.23 12.48
C GLY A 808 -3.40 -22.30 13.59
N GLY A 809 -3.02 -21.84 14.78
CA GLY A 809 -3.92 -21.79 15.95
C GLY A 809 -4.65 -23.11 16.32
N THR A 810 -4.07 -24.30 16.06
CA THR A 810 -4.74 -25.59 16.31
C THR A 810 -4.92 -25.90 17.80
N TRP A 811 -6.08 -26.47 18.17
CA TRP A 811 -6.44 -26.90 19.52
C TRP A 811 -6.61 -28.42 19.60
N ILE A 812 -6.05 -29.05 20.64
CA ILE A 812 -6.04 -30.50 20.84
C ILE A 812 -6.34 -30.84 22.31
N THR A 813 -7.30 -31.71 22.60
CA THR A 813 -7.51 -32.26 23.96
C THR A 813 -6.91 -33.66 24.05
N VAL A 814 -6.02 -33.90 25.02
CA VAL A 814 -5.36 -35.19 25.29
C VAL A 814 -5.70 -35.68 26.69
N LYS A 815 -6.04 -36.96 26.81
CA LYS A 815 -6.38 -37.60 28.10
C LYS A 815 -5.17 -38.35 28.66
N SER A 816 -5.19 -38.67 29.96
CA SER A 816 -4.16 -39.47 30.64
C SER A 816 -4.01 -40.92 30.15
N ASP A 817 -4.83 -41.40 29.20
CA ASP A 817 -4.59 -42.63 28.45
C ASP A 817 -3.75 -42.44 27.16
N MET A 818 -3.47 -41.18 26.78
CA MET A 818 -2.87 -40.70 25.52
C MET A 818 -3.79 -40.81 24.27
N SER A 819 -5.10 -40.95 24.46
CA SER A 819 -6.09 -40.65 23.40
C SER A 819 -6.28 -39.13 23.27
N TYR A 820 -6.62 -38.67 22.06
CA TYR A 820 -6.77 -37.24 21.76
C TYR A 820 -7.99 -36.93 20.87
N THR A 821 -8.42 -35.66 20.88
CA THR A 821 -9.29 -35.03 19.88
C THR A 821 -8.64 -33.75 19.36
N ILE A 822 -8.88 -33.42 18.09
CA ILE A 822 -8.58 -32.08 17.55
C ILE A 822 -9.87 -31.28 17.67
N ASP A 823 -9.80 -30.12 18.29
CA ASP A 823 -10.96 -29.35 18.73
C ASP A 823 -11.20 -28.09 17.86
N LYS A 824 -10.16 -27.56 17.20
CA LYS A 824 -10.22 -26.47 16.18
C LYS A 824 -8.91 -26.39 15.37
N GLN A 825 -8.97 -25.91 14.13
CA GLN A 825 -7.85 -25.43 13.30
C GLN A 825 -8.18 -24.01 12.75
N ILE A 826 -7.18 -23.22 12.33
CA ILE A 826 -7.34 -21.87 11.75
C ILE A 826 -6.37 -21.72 10.55
N GLN A 827 -6.81 -21.07 9.46
CA GLN A 827 -6.11 -21.00 8.16
C GLN A 827 -5.82 -19.53 7.76
N SER A 828 -4.73 -19.29 7.01
CA SER A 828 -4.25 -17.96 6.57
C SER A 828 -3.39 -18.05 5.29
N GLU A 829 -3.57 -17.16 4.30
CA GLU A 829 -2.94 -17.24 2.96
C GLU A 829 -2.56 -15.85 2.37
N ILE A 830 -1.52 -15.78 1.52
CA ILE A 830 -0.95 -14.56 0.87
C ILE A 830 -0.44 -14.89 -0.59
N PRO A 831 -0.37 -13.95 -1.59
CA PRO A 831 -0.61 -14.25 -3.03
C PRO A 831 0.48 -13.87 -4.10
N ALA A 832 0.14 -13.92 -5.42
CA ALA A 832 0.97 -13.55 -6.61
C ALA A 832 0.15 -13.14 -7.89
N SER A 833 0.75 -12.62 -8.99
CA SER A 833 0.04 -11.82 -10.06
C SER A 833 0.55 -11.90 -11.55
N SER A 834 -0.32 -11.56 -12.56
CA SER A 834 0.00 -11.21 -14.00
C SER A 834 -1.24 -10.76 -14.85
N LYS A 835 -1.10 -10.31 -16.14
CA LYS A 835 -2.16 -9.80 -17.08
C LYS A 835 -2.00 -10.20 -18.59
N ASP A 836 -3.04 -9.98 -19.42
CA ASP A 836 -3.26 -10.54 -20.78
C ASP A 836 -3.35 -9.52 -21.97
N ILE A 837 -2.83 -9.90 -23.15
CA ILE A 837 -2.87 -9.13 -24.43
C ILE A 837 -3.31 -10.02 -25.62
N LEU A 838 -3.96 -9.43 -26.65
CA LEU A 838 -4.34 -10.05 -27.93
C LEU A 838 -3.46 -9.57 -29.10
N TYR A 839 -3.03 -10.51 -29.95
CA TYR A 839 -2.24 -10.26 -31.17
C TYR A 839 -2.99 -10.78 -32.41
N VAL A 840 -3.00 -10.02 -33.51
CA VAL A 840 -3.69 -10.38 -34.76
C VAL A 840 -2.79 -10.15 -35.98
N GLU A 841 -2.60 -11.18 -36.79
CA GLU A 841 -1.94 -11.07 -38.09
C GLU A 841 -2.98 -10.94 -39.21
N ALA A 842 -2.99 -9.80 -39.89
CA ALA A 842 -3.87 -9.52 -41.01
C ALA A 842 -3.17 -8.67 -42.09
N ALA A 843 -3.66 -8.78 -43.33
CA ALA A 843 -3.15 -8.04 -44.49
C ALA A 843 -3.49 -6.54 -44.44
N GLU A 844 -4.64 -6.18 -43.86
CA GLU A 844 -5.06 -4.82 -43.52
C GLU A 844 -5.54 -4.77 -42.08
N ALA A 845 -5.48 -3.58 -41.46
CA ALA A 845 -5.92 -3.29 -40.10
C ALA A 845 -7.36 -3.75 -39.83
N PRO A 846 -7.55 -4.88 -39.13
CA PRO A 846 -8.86 -5.41 -38.80
C PRO A 846 -9.45 -4.62 -37.64
N TYR A 847 -10.75 -4.77 -37.46
CA TYR A 847 -11.44 -4.38 -36.25
C TYR A 847 -11.60 -5.63 -35.38
N ALA A 848 -11.32 -5.52 -34.09
CA ALA A 848 -11.45 -6.59 -33.12
C ALA A 848 -12.51 -6.23 -32.09
N TYR A 849 -13.55 -7.04 -31.99
CA TYR A 849 -14.52 -7.01 -30.90
C TYR A 849 -14.29 -8.23 -30.01
N ALA A 850 -13.54 -8.02 -28.92
CA ALA A 850 -13.18 -9.03 -27.93
C ALA A 850 -14.12 -8.93 -26.74
N TRP A 851 -14.42 -10.04 -26.08
CA TRP A 851 -15.29 -10.10 -24.92
C TRP A 851 -14.96 -11.26 -23.98
N LYS A 852 -15.11 -11.09 -22.67
CA LYS A 852 -14.96 -12.20 -21.70
C LYS A 852 -16.21 -13.09 -21.66
N ASP A 853 -17.36 -12.44 -21.71
CA ASP A 853 -18.72 -12.96 -21.56
C ASP A 853 -19.69 -12.06 -22.38
N SER A 854 -21.00 -12.33 -22.35
CA SER A 854 -21.97 -11.68 -23.24
C SER A 854 -22.17 -10.17 -23.04
N SER A 855 -21.61 -9.58 -21.97
CA SER A 855 -21.71 -8.14 -21.65
C SER A 855 -20.36 -7.43 -21.58
N THR A 856 -19.26 -8.11 -21.21
CA THR A 856 -17.94 -7.49 -21.02
C THR A 856 -17.15 -7.36 -22.33
N ALA A 857 -17.32 -6.26 -23.07
CA ALA A 857 -16.54 -5.96 -24.28
C ALA A 857 -15.13 -5.44 -23.96
N LEU A 858 -14.12 -6.28 -24.15
CA LEU A 858 -12.69 -6.01 -23.92
C LEU A 858 -12.03 -5.15 -25.02
N ALA A 859 -12.73 -4.88 -26.13
CA ALA A 859 -12.18 -4.15 -27.28
C ALA A 859 -13.24 -3.24 -27.95
N GLY A 860 -13.80 -2.31 -27.17
CA GLY A 860 -14.71 -1.27 -27.66
C GLY A 860 -16.10 -1.79 -28.06
N SER A 861 -17.02 -0.88 -28.37
CA SER A 861 -18.38 -1.21 -28.82
C SER A 861 -18.39 -1.81 -30.22
N TRP A 862 -19.37 -2.68 -30.53
CA TRP A 862 -19.51 -3.27 -31.87
C TRP A 862 -19.53 -2.19 -32.97
N PRO A 863 -18.68 -2.29 -34.02
CA PRO A 863 -18.05 -3.52 -34.48
C PRO A 863 -16.62 -3.77 -33.99
N GLY A 864 -16.19 -3.08 -32.92
CA GLY A 864 -14.94 -3.29 -32.20
C GLY A 864 -13.89 -2.23 -32.48
N THR A 865 -12.80 -2.25 -31.72
CA THR A 865 -11.66 -1.36 -31.89
C THR A 865 -10.93 -1.68 -33.19
N ARG A 866 -10.74 -0.69 -34.08
CA ARG A 866 -9.83 -0.86 -35.22
C ARG A 866 -8.39 -0.91 -34.72
N MET A 867 -7.72 -2.03 -34.97
CA MET A 867 -6.32 -2.19 -34.61
C MET A 867 -5.48 -1.40 -35.63
N SER A 868 -5.15 -0.15 -35.32
CA SER A 868 -4.58 0.81 -36.28
C SER A 868 -3.08 0.63 -36.50
N GLU A 869 -2.35 0.21 -35.48
CA GLU A 869 -0.89 0.15 -35.46
C GLU A 869 -0.38 -1.28 -35.30
N LYS A 870 0.83 -1.52 -35.79
CA LYS A 870 1.52 -2.82 -35.71
C LYS A 870 2.68 -2.71 -34.72
N ASN A 871 2.92 -3.77 -33.95
CA ASN A 871 4.15 -3.89 -33.18
C ASN A 871 5.37 -4.10 -34.08
N ALA A 872 6.57 -4.17 -33.50
CA ALA A 872 7.83 -4.36 -34.22
C ALA A 872 7.83 -5.59 -35.14
N ASP A 873 7.13 -6.66 -34.76
CA ASP A 873 7.03 -7.91 -35.53
C ASP A 873 5.97 -7.89 -36.64
N GLY A 874 5.23 -6.79 -36.78
CA GLY A 874 4.22 -6.61 -37.83
C GLY A 874 2.83 -7.18 -37.52
N TYR A 875 2.54 -7.56 -36.28
CA TYR A 875 1.19 -7.92 -35.83
C TYR A 875 0.42 -6.67 -35.42
N TYR A 876 -0.87 -6.63 -35.73
CA TYR A 876 -1.79 -5.72 -35.07
C TYR A 876 -1.95 -6.18 -33.62
N VAL A 877 -1.81 -5.29 -32.65
CA VAL A 877 -1.88 -5.64 -31.22
C VAL A 877 -3.00 -4.86 -30.56
N LEU A 878 -3.69 -5.49 -29.62
CA LEU A 878 -4.68 -4.85 -28.78
C LEU A 878 -4.57 -5.41 -27.36
N ASP A 879 -4.19 -4.55 -26.43
CA ASP A 879 -4.25 -4.84 -25.01
C ASP A 879 -5.72 -5.00 -24.60
N LEU A 880 -6.03 -6.09 -23.91
CA LEU A 880 -7.38 -6.39 -23.40
C LEU A 880 -7.51 -6.11 -21.90
N ASN A 881 -6.40 -5.74 -21.23
CA ASN A 881 -6.30 -5.26 -19.86
C ASN A 881 -6.87 -6.21 -18.77
N SER A 882 -7.14 -7.46 -19.16
CA SER A 882 -7.72 -8.56 -18.37
C SER A 882 -6.65 -9.52 -17.86
N THR A 883 -7.03 -10.52 -17.06
CA THR A 883 -6.21 -11.67 -16.63
C THR A 883 -6.78 -13.01 -17.12
N ASP A 884 -7.92 -12.96 -17.79
CA ASP A 884 -8.88 -14.06 -17.82
C ASP A 884 -9.16 -14.57 -19.22
N ALA A 885 -9.71 -15.79 -19.26
CA ALA A 885 -10.07 -16.41 -20.52
C ALA A 885 -11.11 -15.58 -21.30
N TYR A 886 -10.80 -15.25 -22.55
CA TYR A 886 -11.55 -14.31 -23.38
C TYR A 886 -11.97 -14.89 -24.73
N ASN A 887 -12.79 -14.15 -25.46
CA ASN A 887 -13.30 -14.48 -26.78
C ASN A 887 -13.13 -13.27 -27.71
N VAL A 888 -13.23 -13.45 -29.02
CA VAL A 888 -13.19 -12.34 -29.99
C VAL A 888 -13.88 -12.66 -31.32
N VAL A 889 -14.35 -11.61 -32.01
CA VAL A 889 -14.66 -11.62 -33.44
C VAL A 889 -13.80 -10.56 -34.13
N LEU A 890 -13.26 -10.91 -35.28
CA LEU A 890 -12.47 -10.01 -36.12
C LEU A 890 -13.27 -9.67 -37.38
N HIS A 891 -13.27 -8.42 -37.83
CA HIS A 891 -13.98 -8.01 -39.04
C HIS A 891 -13.19 -6.99 -39.89
N ASN A 892 -13.47 -6.96 -41.19
CA ASN A 892 -12.65 -6.26 -42.20
C ASN A 892 -13.13 -4.84 -42.56
N GLY A 893 -13.93 -4.19 -41.71
CA GLY A 893 -14.52 -2.88 -41.99
C GLY A 893 -15.54 -2.81 -43.13
N SER A 894 -15.74 -3.88 -43.91
CA SER A 894 -16.47 -3.87 -45.20
C SER A 894 -17.49 -5.01 -45.35
N GLY A 895 -18.02 -5.49 -44.21
CA GLY A 895 -19.16 -6.41 -44.17
C GLY A 895 -18.84 -7.91 -44.12
N LYS A 896 -17.57 -8.29 -43.89
CA LYS A 896 -17.20 -9.68 -43.55
C LYS A 896 -16.58 -9.77 -42.16
N GLN A 897 -16.91 -10.82 -41.42
CA GLN A 897 -16.45 -11.09 -40.06
C GLN A 897 -16.09 -12.58 -39.88
N THR A 898 -15.31 -12.89 -38.84
CA THR A 898 -15.12 -14.27 -38.37
C THR A 898 -16.39 -14.82 -37.73
N LYS A 899 -16.40 -16.13 -37.44
CA LYS A 899 -17.22 -16.68 -36.35
C LYS A 899 -16.60 -16.30 -35.00
N ASP A 900 -17.37 -16.47 -33.95
CA ASP A 900 -16.95 -16.31 -32.56
C ASP A 900 -15.73 -17.20 -32.25
N ILE A 901 -14.68 -16.60 -31.69
CA ILE A 901 -13.40 -17.24 -31.39
C ILE A 901 -13.28 -17.31 -29.87
N THR A 902 -13.63 -18.46 -29.26
CA THR A 902 -13.86 -18.56 -27.80
C THR A 902 -12.74 -19.25 -27.02
N GLY A 903 -12.65 -18.96 -25.71
CA GLY A 903 -11.77 -19.66 -24.76
C GLY A 903 -10.27 -19.35 -24.85
N LEU A 904 -9.92 -18.17 -25.36
CA LEU A 904 -8.56 -17.60 -25.45
C LEU A 904 -8.02 -17.22 -24.06
N THR A 905 -6.73 -16.90 -23.91
CA THR A 905 -6.08 -16.46 -22.64
C THR A 905 -4.79 -15.69 -22.94
N ALA A 906 -4.12 -15.13 -21.93
CA ALA A 906 -2.75 -14.62 -21.87
C ALA A 906 -1.87 -14.93 -23.09
N GLY A 907 -1.65 -13.92 -23.94
CA GLY A 907 -0.77 -14.05 -25.11
C GLY A 907 -1.30 -15.01 -26.19
N THR A 908 -2.59 -14.91 -26.52
CA THR A 908 -3.18 -15.61 -27.68
C THR A 908 -3.03 -14.76 -28.95
N TRP A 909 -2.65 -15.41 -30.05
CA TRP A 909 -2.38 -14.81 -31.35
C TRP A 909 -3.40 -15.35 -32.35
N ILE A 910 -3.89 -14.54 -33.28
CA ILE A 910 -4.87 -14.97 -34.30
C ILE A 910 -4.37 -14.58 -35.69
N LYS A 911 -4.17 -15.58 -36.57
CA LYS A 911 -3.89 -15.32 -37.99
C LYS A 911 -5.20 -15.25 -38.75
N LEU A 912 -5.39 -14.18 -39.52
CA LEU A 912 -6.64 -13.83 -40.18
C LEU A 912 -6.46 -13.73 -41.70
N ASN A 913 -7.19 -14.56 -42.44
CA ASN A 913 -7.15 -14.57 -43.91
C ASN A 913 -8.11 -13.54 -44.52
N SER A 914 -7.88 -13.17 -45.78
CA SER A 914 -8.66 -12.15 -46.51
C SER A 914 -10.11 -12.56 -46.85
N ASP A 915 -10.50 -13.81 -46.55
CA ASP A 915 -11.87 -14.30 -46.62
C ASP A 915 -12.61 -14.32 -45.26
N MET A 916 -11.92 -13.94 -44.18
CA MET A 916 -12.34 -14.03 -42.77
C MET A 916 -12.38 -15.44 -42.16
N SER A 917 -11.69 -16.40 -42.77
CA SER A 917 -11.24 -17.59 -42.04
C SER A 917 -10.07 -17.23 -41.11
N TYR A 918 -9.99 -17.90 -39.95
CA TYR A 918 -9.02 -17.61 -38.89
C TYR A 918 -8.37 -18.88 -38.34
N THR A 919 -7.20 -18.73 -37.71
CA THR A 919 -6.59 -19.75 -36.84
C THR A 919 -6.12 -19.13 -35.53
N VAL A 920 -6.43 -19.80 -34.42
CA VAL A 920 -6.02 -19.42 -33.06
C VAL A 920 -4.68 -20.08 -32.72
N VAL A 921 -3.77 -19.32 -32.13
CA VAL A 921 -2.51 -19.80 -31.57
C VAL A 921 -2.43 -19.39 -30.09
N LYS A 922 -2.85 -20.32 -29.23
CA LYS A 922 -2.40 -20.45 -27.85
C LYS A 922 -1.07 -21.24 -27.84
N THR A 923 -0.14 -21.14 -26.90
CA THR A 923 0.17 -20.23 -25.76
C THR A 923 1.58 -20.66 -25.29
N GLY A 924 2.34 -19.81 -24.61
CA GLY A 924 3.58 -20.25 -23.94
C GLY A 924 4.74 -20.54 -24.89
N GLY A 925 5.26 -19.48 -25.53
CA GLY A 925 6.45 -19.53 -26.38
C GLY A 925 6.18 -20.06 -27.79
N SER A 926 6.27 -19.18 -28.80
CA SER A 926 6.08 -19.53 -30.22
C SER A 926 7.41 -19.75 -30.95
N SER A 927 7.53 -20.83 -31.73
CA SER A 927 7.97 -20.82 -33.15
C SER A 927 8.16 -22.25 -33.70
N THR A 928 7.92 -22.69 -34.94
CA THR A 928 7.12 -22.34 -36.16
C THR A 928 7.41 -23.47 -37.19
N ASN A 929 7.42 -23.16 -38.52
CA ASN A 929 8.27 -23.74 -39.60
C ASN A 929 7.90 -25.07 -40.35
N PRO A 930 8.34 -25.27 -41.63
CA PRO A 930 8.84 -24.29 -42.65
C PRO A 930 8.55 -24.57 -44.17
N THR A 931 8.85 -23.56 -45.03
CA THR A 931 9.36 -23.65 -46.45
C THR A 931 8.48 -24.23 -47.58
N PRO A 932 8.86 -24.10 -48.90
CA PRO A 932 10.08 -23.55 -49.56
C PRO A 932 9.83 -22.21 -50.31
N ALA A 933 10.64 -21.63 -51.23
CA ALA A 933 11.85 -21.99 -52.01
C ALA A 933 12.50 -20.68 -52.58
N VAL A 934 13.69 -20.56 -53.24
CA VAL A 934 14.89 -21.40 -53.52
C VAL A 934 16.04 -20.48 -54.05
N SER A 935 17.27 -21.00 -54.23
CA SER A 935 18.43 -20.36 -54.94
C SER A 935 19.14 -19.17 -54.26
N THR A 936 20.49 -19.02 -54.23
CA THR A 936 21.62 -19.82 -54.79
C THR A 936 22.81 -19.94 -53.79
N GLN A 937 23.76 -20.84 -54.08
CA GLN A 937 25.11 -21.04 -53.48
C GLN A 937 26.15 -21.00 -54.63
N PRO A 938 27.49 -20.83 -54.42
CA PRO A 938 28.33 -21.38 -53.34
C PRO A 938 29.18 -20.30 -52.59
N ALA A 939 30.08 -20.57 -51.63
CA ALA A 939 30.80 -21.82 -51.30
C ALA A 939 31.12 -22.00 -49.79
N THR A 940 31.70 -23.16 -49.45
CA THR A 940 32.03 -23.63 -48.09
C THR A 940 33.53 -23.59 -47.78
N PRO A 941 33.87 -23.60 -46.48
CA PRO A 941 34.84 -24.58 -45.95
C PRO A 941 34.21 -25.55 -44.92
N SER A 942 35.01 -26.52 -44.45
CA SER A 942 34.57 -27.72 -43.72
C SER A 942 34.44 -27.56 -42.19
N PRO A 943 33.77 -28.49 -41.48
CA PRO A 943 33.39 -28.34 -40.07
C PRO A 943 34.50 -28.71 -39.07
N SER A 944 34.43 -28.09 -37.89
CA SER A 944 35.06 -28.58 -36.66
C SER A 944 34.06 -28.57 -35.51
N THR A 945 33.95 -29.67 -34.77
CA THR A 945 33.22 -29.75 -33.50
C THR A 945 33.96 -28.98 -32.40
N THR A 946 33.21 -28.53 -31.38
CA THR A 946 33.67 -27.79 -30.20
C THR A 946 34.05 -26.33 -30.47
N VAL A 947 33.29 -25.40 -29.88
CA VAL A 947 33.60 -23.97 -29.78
C VAL A 947 33.77 -23.64 -28.30
N GLN A 948 35.00 -23.33 -27.87
CA GLN A 948 35.23 -22.65 -26.59
C GLN A 948 35.38 -21.15 -26.84
N GLY A 949 34.59 -20.34 -26.14
CA GLY A 949 34.64 -18.88 -26.15
C GLY A 949 35.36 -18.33 -24.92
N THR A 950 35.77 -17.06 -24.98
CA THR A 950 36.61 -16.39 -23.97
C THR A 950 35.86 -15.31 -23.17
N GLY A 951 34.54 -15.44 -23.00
CA GLY A 951 33.72 -14.42 -22.33
C GLY A 951 33.45 -14.67 -20.84
N LYS A 952 33.20 -13.60 -20.09
CA LYS A 952 33.10 -13.61 -18.61
C LYS A 952 32.02 -14.56 -18.05
N HIS A 953 30.81 -14.53 -18.60
CA HIS A 953 29.65 -15.27 -18.09
C HIS A 953 29.55 -16.67 -18.73
N THR A 954 29.25 -17.70 -17.91
CA THR A 954 29.18 -19.10 -18.35
C THR A 954 27.74 -19.61 -18.37
N PHE A 955 27.32 -20.13 -19.53
CA PHE A 955 25.95 -20.58 -19.79
C PHE A 955 25.94 -22.08 -20.06
N THR A 956 25.07 -22.81 -19.36
CA THR A 956 24.94 -24.28 -19.49
C THR A 956 23.56 -24.64 -20.01
N PHE A 957 23.51 -25.47 -21.04
CA PHE A 957 22.28 -25.90 -21.71
C PHE A 957 22.15 -27.42 -21.53
N LYS A 958 21.14 -27.87 -20.78
CA LYS A 958 20.83 -29.31 -20.58
C LYS A 958 19.51 -29.65 -21.27
N VAL A 959 19.50 -30.68 -22.11
CA VAL A 959 18.37 -30.95 -23.03
C VAL A 959 18.02 -32.44 -23.02
N ALA A 960 16.92 -32.81 -22.36
CA ALA A 960 16.45 -34.20 -22.36
C ALA A 960 15.75 -34.56 -23.68
N SER A 961 15.87 -35.83 -24.09
CA SER A 961 15.39 -36.29 -25.40
C SER A 961 14.54 -37.56 -25.29
N ALA A 962 13.21 -37.40 -25.25
CA ALA A 962 12.27 -38.52 -25.26
C ALA A 962 12.32 -39.40 -26.53
N THR A 963 12.95 -38.92 -27.61
CA THR A 963 13.16 -39.72 -28.84
C THR A 963 14.44 -40.57 -28.82
N GLY A 964 15.34 -40.32 -27.86
CA GLY A 964 16.69 -40.89 -27.85
C GLY A 964 17.64 -40.34 -28.94
N ALA A 965 17.17 -39.45 -29.82
CA ALA A 965 18.00 -38.79 -30.82
C ALA A 965 18.74 -37.57 -30.21
N ALA A 966 19.89 -37.22 -30.80
CA ALA A 966 20.65 -36.04 -30.41
C ALA A 966 19.96 -34.74 -30.89
N PRO A 967 19.70 -33.76 -30.00
CA PRO A 967 19.14 -32.47 -30.39
C PRO A 967 20.21 -31.56 -31.02
N THR A 968 19.75 -30.53 -31.73
CA THR A 968 20.54 -29.41 -32.28
C THR A 968 20.12 -28.13 -31.58
N ILE A 969 21.09 -27.31 -31.16
CA ILE A 969 20.87 -26.05 -30.45
C ILE A 969 21.44 -24.86 -31.22
N TYR A 970 20.67 -23.79 -31.32
CA TYR A 970 21.02 -22.50 -31.92
C TYR A 970 21.04 -21.43 -30.83
N ILE A 971 22.12 -20.65 -30.69
CA ILE A 971 22.34 -19.75 -29.53
C ILE A 971 22.88 -18.39 -29.98
N TRP A 972 22.33 -17.29 -29.47
CA TRP A 972 22.70 -15.92 -29.84
C TRP A 972 22.50 -14.90 -28.70
N ASP A 973 23.06 -13.71 -28.88
CA ASP A 973 22.68 -12.47 -28.19
C ASP A 973 22.45 -11.35 -29.23
N ASP A 974 22.24 -10.12 -28.74
CA ASP A 974 21.95 -8.94 -29.57
C ASP A 974 23.12 -8.51 -30.47
N ALA A 975 24.32 -9.07 -30.26
CA ALA A 975 25.53 -8.74 -31.02
C ALA A 975 26.00 -9.86 -31.97
N LYS A 976 25.82 -11.15 -31.60
CA LYS A 976 26.37 -12.29 -32.36
C LYS A 976 25.67 -13.63 -32.08
N CYS A 977 25.85 -14.57 -33.01
CA CYS A 977 25.49 -15.98 -32.83
C CYS A 977 26.72 -16.81 -32.40
N TYR A 978 26.51 -17.80 -31.54
CA TYR A 978 27.55 -18.64 -30.92
C TYR A 978 27.61 -20.06 -31.50
N THR A 979 26.67 -20.42 -32.37
CA THR A 979 26.52 -21.75 -32.97
C THR A 979 26.59 -21.69 -34.49
N ASN A 980 26.54 -22.85 -35.15
CA ASN A 980 26.28 -22.90 -36.60
C ASN A 980 24.99 -22.15 -36.96
N ALA A 981 24.83 -21.79 -38.24
CA ALA A 981 23.58 -21.27 -38.77
C ALA A 981 22.40 -22.22 -38.44
N PHE A 982 21.19 -21.64 -38.28
CA PHE A 982 19.99 -22.39 -37.92
C PHE A 982 19.80 -23.65 -38.80
N PRO A 983 19.55 -24.87 -38.26
CA PRO A 983 19.06 -25.19 -36.91
C PRO A 983 20.12 -25.28 -35.79
N GLY A 984 21.35 -24.82 -36.03
CA GLY A 984 22.39 -24.75 -35.01
C GLY A 984 23.30 -25.97 -34.96
N SER A 985 23.96 -26.15 -33.82
CA SER A 985 24.99 -27.17 -33.60
C SER A 985 24.40 -28.40 -32.91
N THR A 986 24.71 -29.61 -33.41
CA THR A 986 24.28 -30.86 -32.75
C THR A 986 24.93 -31.02 -31.38
N MET A 987 24.13 -31.26 -30.35
CA MET A 987 24.58 -31.57 -29.01
C MET A 987 25.00 -33.04 -28.95
N THR A 988 26.30 -33.30 -28.89
CA THR A 988 26.86 -34.66 -28.94
C THR A 988 27.24 -35.22 -27.56
N GLU A 989 27.38 -34.36 -26.56
CA GLU A 989 27.73 -34.74 -25.18
C GLU A 989 26.47 -35.11 -24.39
N LYS A 990 26.62 -35.99 -23.38
CA LYS A 990 25.55 -36.43 -22.48
C LYS A 990 25.98 -36.39 -21.02
N ASP A 991 25.02 -36.04 -20.17
CA ASP A 991 25.07 -36.09 -18.71
C ASP A 991 23.74 -36.70 -18.22
N GLY A 992 23.77 -37.98 -17.86
CA GLY A 992 22.55 -38.76 -17.58
C GLY A 992 21.60 -38.81 -18.78
N ASP A 993 20.33 -38.46 -18.54
CA ASP A 993 19.27 -38.42 -19.55
C ASP A 993 19.32 -37.16 -20.46
N TYR A 994 20.19 -36.20 -20.13
CA TYR A 994 20.31 -34.91 -20.82
C TYR A 994 21.48 -34.90 -21.80
N TYR A 995 21.28 -34.28 -22.96
CA TYR A 995 22.35 -33.81 -23.82
C TYR A 995 22.85 -32.45 -23.31
N THR A 996 24.15 -32.20 -23.39
CA THR A 996 24.77 -31.00 -22.78
C THR A 996 25.53 -30.14 -23.78
N MET A 997 25.54 -28.83 -23.55
CA MET A 997 26.45 -27.86 -24.16
C MET A 997 26.73 -26.75 -23.15
N THR A 998 27.97 -26.24 -23.12
CA THR A 998 28.36 -25.09 -22.28
C THR A 998 29.10 -24.08 -23.14
N LEU A 999 28.85 -22.78 -22.95
CA LEU A 999 29.58 -21.70 -23.63
C LEU A 999 29.87 -20.51 -22.71
N LYS A 1000 30.80 -19.66 -23.13
CA LYS A 1000 31.23 -18.45 -22.43
C LYS A 1000 30.97 -17.20 -23.28
N SER A 1001 30.36 -16.17 -22.70
CA SER A 1001 29.99 -14.91 -23.34
C SER A 1001 30.16 -13.71 -22.39
N ASP A 1002 30.41 -12.53 -22.95
CA ASP A 1002 30.50 -11.26 -22.21
C ASP A 1002 29.11 -10.60 -22.00
N SER A 1003 28.07 -11.13 -22.65
CA SER A 1003 26.70 -10.67 -22.50
C SER A 1003 26.08 -11.25 -21.23
N THR A 1004 25.35 -10.43 -20.46
CA THR A 1004 24.72 -10.84 -19.19
C THR A 1004 23.51 -11.76 -19.37
N SER A 1005 22.97 -11.87 -20.58
CA SER A 1005 21.98 -12.89 -20.96
C SER A 1005 22.19 -13.37 -22.40
N LEU A 1006 21.75 -14.60 -22.68
CA LEU A 1006 21.71 -15.23 -24.01
C LEU A 1006 20.30 -15.72 -24.34
N ASN A 1007 20.11 -16.06 -25.61
CA ASN A 1007 18.87 -16.61 -26.15
C ASN A 1007 19.17 -17.92 -26.91
N CYS A 1008 18.30 -18.94 -26.86
CA CYS A 1008 18.50 -20.18 -27.64
C CYS A 1008 17.23 -20.85 -28.17
N ILE A 1009 17.39 -21.69 -29.19
CA ILE A 1009 16.37 -22.62 -29.72
C ILE A 1009 16.96 -24.04 -29.76
N VAL A 1010 16.21 -25.06 -29.32
CA VAL A 1010 16.56 -26.48 -29.49
C VAL A 1010 15.63 -27.19 -30.46
N SER A 1011 16.12 -28.19 -31.18
CA SER A 1011 15.36 -28.95 -32.19
C SER A 1011 15.95 -30.35 -32.41
N TYR A 1012 15.34 -31.17 -33.26
CA TYR A 1012 15.92 -32.42 -33.78
C TYR A 1012 16.40 -32.24 -35.23
N GLY A 1013 17.40 -31.39 -35.45
CA GLY A 1013 18.03 -31.15 -36.75
C GLY A 1013 17.16 -30.44 -37.79
N ASN A 1014 15.95 -30.00 -37.44
CA ASN A 1014 15.05 -29.28 -38.33
C ASN A 1014 14.01 -28.47 -37.54
N SER A 1015 13.57 -27.36 -38.11
CA SER A 1015 12.69 -26.41 -37.45
C SER A 1015 11.26 -26.88 -37.22
N SER A 1016 10.74 -27.90 -37.93
CA SER A 1016 9.40 -28.43 -37.60
C SER A 1016 9.33 -29.10 -36.21
N THR A 1017 10.50 -29.38 -35.60
CA THR A 1017 10.66 -30.04 -34.30
C THR A 1017 11.18 -29.10 -33.19
N GLN A 1018 11.33 -27.81 -33.47
CA GLN A 1018 12.01 -26.85 -32.58
C GLN A 1018 11.20 -26.44 -31.34
N SER A 1019 11.89 -25.92 -30.32
CA SER A 1019 11.35 -25.05 -29.29
C SER A 1019 11.10 -23.65 -29.85
N SER A 1020 10.29 -22.89 -29.12
CA SER A 1020 10.32 -21.45 -29.19
C SER A 1020 11.67 -20.85 -28.81
N ASP A 1021 11.81 -19.55 -29.05
CA ASP A 1021 12.95 -18.73 -28.67
C ASP A 1021 13.01 -18.60 -27.14
N ILE A 1022 13.95 -19.33 -26.52
CA ILE A 1022 14.17 -19.32 -25.08
C ILE A 1022 15.09 -18.13 -24.77
N THR A 1023 14.48 -16.99 -24.48
CA THR A 1023 15.19 -15.72 -24.27
C THR A 1023 15.57 -15.45 -22.81
N GLY A 1024 16.49 -14.51 -22.57
CA GLY A 1024 16.83 -14.06 -21.22
C GLY A 1024 17.43 -15.17 -20.34
N ILE A 1025 18.21 -16.06 -20.93
CA ILE A 1025 18.96 -17.10 -20.20
C ILE A 1025 20.18 -16.40 -19.58
N THR A 1026 20.16 -16.22 -18.28
CA THR A 1026 21.23 -15.55 -17.52
C THR A 1026 22.20 -16.53 -16.84
N GLY A 1027 21.94 -17.84 -16.94
CA GLY A 1027 22.75 -18.88 -16.29
C GLY A 1027 22.59 -20.28 -16.89
N THR A 1028 22.05 -21.23 -16.10
CA THR A 1028 21.76 -22.59 -16.59
C THR A 1028 20.31 -22.70 -17.04
N VAL A 1029 20.10 -23.33 -18.19
CA VAL A 1029 18.76 -23.69 -18.68
C VAL A 1029 18.66 -25.20 -18.84
N THR A 1030 17.62 -25.79 -18.23
CA THR A 1030 17.23 -27.19 -18.41
C THR A 1030 15.98 -27.25 -19.24
N ILE A 1031 16.00 -28.04 -20.30
CA ILE A 1031 14.95 -28.12 -21.32
C ILE A 1031 14.51 -29.57 -21.44
N THR A 1032 13.31 -29.87 -20.93
CA THR A 1032 12.79 -31.23 -20.82
C THR A 1032 11.59 -31.42 -21.74
N ASN A 1033 11.59 -32.52 -22.49
CA ASN A 1033 10.60 -32.82 -23.52
C ASN A 1033 10.19 -34.29 -23.44
N GLU A 1034 8.90 -34.56 -23.29
CA GLU A 1034 8.32 -35.91 -23.18
C GLU A 1034 7.81 -36.46 -24.53
N GLY A 1035 7.89 -35.67 -25.61
CA GLY A 1035 7.38 -36.00 -26.94
C GLY A 1035 8.42 -35.93 -28.07
N SER A 1036 7.95 -36.04 -29.31
CA SER A 1036 8.80 -36.09 -30.51
C SER A 1036 9.31 -34.72 -31.00
N THR A 1037 8.95 -33.61 -30.33
CA THR A 1037 9.33 -32.24 -30.71
C THR A 1037 9.47 -31.35 -29.48
N PHE A 1038 10.40 -30.38 -29.50
CA PHE A 1038 10.59 -29.44 -28.40
C PHE A 1038 9.54 -28.31 -28.33
N LYS A 1039 8.48 -28.34 -29.14
CA LYS A 1039 7.44 -27.28 -29.20
C LYS A 1039 6.76 -27.01 -27.88
N ASN A 1040 6.58 -28.04 -27.04
CA ASN A 1040 5.98 -27.94 -25.71
C ASN A 1040 7.01 -28.31 -24.62
N CYS A 1041 8.30 -28.01 -24.81
CA CYS A 1041 9.32 -28.35 -23.82
C CYS A 1041 9.13 -27.55 -22.52
N LYS A 1042 9.24 -28.22 -21.38
CA LYS A 1042 9.37 -27.55 -20.08
C LYS A 1042 10.74 -26.89 -20.04
N VAL A 1043 10.76 -25.58 -19.84
CA VAL A 1043 12.00 -24.79 -19.76
C VAL A 1043 12.17 -24.29 -18.32
N GLU A 1044 13.18 -24.81 -17.63
CA GLU A 1044 13.57 -24.37 -16.30
C GLU A 1044 14.82 -23.52 -16.43
N LYS A 1045 14.64 -22.20 -16.28
CA LYS A 1045 15.74 -21.23 -16.20
C LYS A 1045 16.11 -21.07 -14.74
N SER A 1046 17.35 -21.35 -14.39
CA SER A 1046 17.93 -20.70 -13.21
C SER A 1046 18.39 -19.29 -13.60
N ALA A 1047 18.50 -18.41 -12.61
CA ALA A 1047 19.43 -17.27 -12.67
C ALA A 1047 20.85 -17.75 -13.05
N PRO A 1048 21.85 -16.88 -13.26
CA PRO A 1048 23.21 -17.28 -12.90
C PRO A 1048 23.11 -17.88 -11.50
N VAL A 1049 23.68 -19.07 -11.29
CA VAL A 1049 24.01 -19.46 -9.92
C VAL A 1049 24.98 -18.38 -9.49
N GLU A 1050 24.49 -17.38 -8.75
CA GLU A 1050 25.22 -16.16 -8.38
C GLU A 1050 26.61 -16.62 -7.98
N SER A 1051 27.60 -16.23 -8.77
CA SER A 1051 28.73 -17.10 -8.96
C SER A 1051 29.37 -17.37 -7.62
N ASN A 1052 29.81 -18.60 -7.37
CA ASN A 1052 30.42 -18.92 -6.10
C ASN A 1052 31.62 -17.97 -5.83
N TYR A 1053 32.19 -17.36 -6.87
CA TYR A 1053 33.10 -16.22 -6.83
C TYR A 1053 32.44 -14.89 -6.35
N SER A 1054 31.29 -14.49 -6.91
CA SER A 1054 30.52 -13.31 -6.46
C SER A 1054 30.03 -13.45 -5.01
N LYS A 1055 29.55 -14.63 -4.63
CA LYS A 1055 29.23 -14.98 -3.23
C LYS A 1055 30.45 -14.85 -2.35
N LEU A 1056 31.59 -15.42 -2.77
CA LEU A 1056 32.86 -15.31 -2.06
C LEU A 1056 33.28 -13.84 -1.86
N LYS A 1057 33.05 -12.94 -2.84
CA LYS A 1057 33.25 -11.48 -2.64
C LYS A 1057 32.34 -10.94 -1.53
N ALA A 1058 31.03 -11.13 -1.63
CA ALA A 1058 30.04 -10.58 -0.69
C ALA A 1058 30.24 -11.10 0.75
N ALA A 1059 30.49 -12.41 0.87
CA ALA A 1059 30.90 -13.07 2.10
C ALA A 1059 32.19 -12.48 2.69
N THR A 1060 33.26 -12.42 1.89
CA THR A 1060 34.57 -11.98 2.38
C THR A 1060 34.55 -10.51 2.80
N ARG A 1061 33.80 -9.66 2.09
CA ARG A 1061 33.55 -8.27 2.50
C ARG A 1061 32.77 -8.19 3.82
N SER A 1062 31.71 -8.98 3.98
CA SER A 1062 30.95 -9.05 5.23
C SER A 1062 31.84 -9.50 6.40
N ILE A 1063 32.73 -10.46 6.18
CA ILE A 1063 33.71 -10.92 7.17
C ILE A 1063 34.76 -9.85 7.49
N LYS A 1064 35.23 -9.08 6.51
CA LYS A 1064 36.15 -7.96 6.73
C LYS A 1064 35.54 -6.84 7.59
N ASN A 1065 34.22 -6.70 7.60
CA ASN A 1065 33.51 -5.73 8.44
C ASN A 1065 33.28 -6.23 9.89
N LEU A 1066 33.63 -7.48 10.22
CA LEU A 1066 33.49 -8.02 11.57
C LEU A 1066 34.47 -7.36 12.55
N THR A 1067 33.94 -6.91 13.67
CA THR A 1067 34.75 -6.31 14.73
C THR A 1067 35.42 -7.40 15.57
N ALA A 1068 36.75 -7.51 15.53
CA ALA A 1068 37.51 -8.52 16.27
C ALA A 1068 37.19 -8.58 17.77
N GLU A 1069 36.89 -7.43 18.38
CA GLU A 1069 36.57 -7.28 19.80
C GLU A 1069 35.22 -7.92 20.19
N ASN A 1070 34.31 -8.16 19.23
CA ASN A 1070 33.03 -8.83 19.47
C ASN A 1070 33.15 -10.34 19.66
N PHE A 1071 34.29 -10.95 19.30
CA PHE A 1071 34.45 -12.40 19.18
C PHE A 1071 35.64 -12.92 19.99
N THR A 1072 35.71 -14.23 20.23
CA THR A 1072 36.93 -14.82 20.80
C THR A 1072 38.06 -14.76 19.78
N THR A 1073 39.29 -14.47 20.23
CA THR A 1073 40.47 -14.37 19.35
C THR A 1073 40.73 -15.66 18.57
N GLU A 1074 40.37 -16.82 19.12
CA GLU A 1074 40.51 -18.12 18.47
C GLU A 1074 39.55 -18.26 17.29
N THR A 1075 38.24 -18.05 17.51
CA THR A 1075 37.22 -18.18 16.45
C THR A 1075 37.30 -17.05 15.43
N TYR A 1076 37.63 -15.82 15.85
CA TYR A 1076 37.85 -14.71 14.93
C TYR A 1076 39.04 -14.96 14.00
N ASN A 1077 40.18 -15.42 14.53
CA ASN A 1077 41.35 -15.71 13.69
C ASN A 1077 41.10 -16.89 12.74
N ALA A 1078 40.26 -17.87 13.11
CA ALA A 1078 39.86 -18.96 12.21
C ALA A 1078 39.04 -18.46 11.02
N VAL A 1079 38.10 -17.54 11.24
CA VAL A 1079 37.32 -16.87 10.18
C VAL A 1079 38.20 -15.91 9.35
N TYR A 1080 39.04 -15.10 9.99
CA TYR A 1080 39.90 -14.14 9.29
C TYR A 1080 41.02 -14.82 8.49
N ALA A 1081 41.42 -16.06 8.83
CA ALA A 1081 42.32 -16.86 8.01
C ALA A 1081 41.72 -17.19 6.63
N PHE A 1082 40.40 -17.43 6.55
CA PHE A 1082 39.70 -17.61 5.28
C PHE A 1082 39.77 -16.36 4.39
N VAL A 1083 39.67 -15.15 4.97
CA VAL A 1083 39.72 -13.88 4.22
C VAL A 1083 40.97 -13.78 3.35
N LYS A 1084 42.13 -14.20 3.89
CA LYS A 1084 43.40 -14.18 3.15
C LYS A 1084 43.43 -15.14 1.96
N GLU A 1085 42.79 -16.30 2.08
CA GLU A 1085 42.69 -17.29 1.01
C GLU A 1085 41.67 -16.85 -0.04
N ALA A 1086 40.54 -16.28 0.39
CA ALA A 1086 39.52 -15.69 -0.49
C ALA A 1086 40.04 -14.47 -1.25
N ASP A 1087 40.72 -13.52 -0.60
CA ASP A 1087 41.33 -12.36 -1.25
C ASP A 1087 42.37 -12.76 -2.31
N ALA A 1088 43.18 -13.78 -2.03
CA ALA A 1088 44.14 -14.30 -3.00
C ALA A 1088 43.47 -14.92 -4.24
N LEU A 1089 42.24 -15.42 -4.10
CA LEU A 1089 41.46 -16.01 -5.19
C LEU A 1089 40.60 -14.96 -5.93
N ILE A 1090 40.07 -13.96 -5.22
CA ILE A 1090 39.36 -12.80 -5.78
C ILE A 1090 40.34 -11.89 -6.56
N ALA A 1091 41.59 -11.79 -6.14
CA ALA A 1091 42.64 -11.06 -6.87
C ALA A 1091 42.98 -11.68 -8.26
N LEU A 1092 42.51 -12.90 -8.57
CA LEU A 1092 42.68 -13.51 -9.89
C LEU A 1092 41.63 -13.05 -10.91
N GLY A 1093 40.49 -12.52 -10.46
CA GLY A 1093 39.31 -12.31 -11.30
C GLY A 1093 38.53 -13.61 -11.54
N GLU A 1094 37.22 -13.47 -11.82
CA GLU A 1094 36.28 -14.59 -11.94
C GLU A 1094 36.68 -15.62 -13.02
N ASP A 1095 37.29 -15.16 -14.13
CA ASP A 1095 37.74 -16.02 -15.21
C ASP A 1095 38.98 -16.88 -14.90
N ASN A 1096 39.79 -16.49 -13.90
CA ASN A 1096 41.05 -17.16 -13.55
C ASN A 1096 41.04 -17.83 -12.17
N ALA A 1097 40.01 -17.58 -11.35
CA ALA A 1097 39.81 -18.24 -10.07
C ALA A 1097 39.48 -19.73 -10.25
N ASP A 1098 40.23 -20.62 -9.61
CA ASP A 1098 39.91 -22.05 -9.64
C ASP A 1098 38.58 -22.33 -8.92
N LYS A 1099 37.58 -22.80 -9.68
CA LYS A 1099 36.24 -23.07 -9.15
C LYS A 1099 36.23 -24.06 -7.99
N ALA A 1100 37.09 -25.08 -8.00
CA ALA A 1100 37.13 -26.04 -6.89
C ALA A 1100 37.61 -25.36 -5.59
N SER A 1101 38.58 -24.46 -5.69
CA SER A 1101 39.05 -23.62 -4.59
C SER A 1101 38.00 -22.60 -4.15
N VAL A 1102 37.24 -21.98 -5.07
CA VAL A 1102 36.11 -21.09 -4.75
C VAL A 1102 35.04 -21.85 -3.94
N ASP A 1103 34.59 -23.00 -4.45
CA ASP A 1103 33.53 -23.81 -3.85
C ASP A 1103 33.96 -24.37 -2.47
N ALA A 1104 35.23 -24.79 -2.34
CA ALA A 1104 35.81 -25.23 -1.07
C ALA A 1104 35.96 -24.09 -0.05
N LEU A 1105 36.25 -22.87 -0.50
CA LEU A 1105 36.33 -21.70 0.36
C LEU A 1105 34.96 -21.30 0.92
N LEU A 1106 33.90 -21.26 0.11
CA LEU A 1106 32.53 -21.02 0.61
C LEU A 1106 32.08 -22.08 1.62
N ALA A 1107 32.43 -23.35 1.42
CA ALA A 1107 32.14 -24.41 2.39
C ALA A 1107 32.91 -24.21 3.72
N LYS A 1108 34.18 -23.76 3.63
CA LYS A 1108 35.02 -23.43 4.78
C LYS A 1108 34.55 -22.17 5.51
N GLU A 1109 34.09 -21.16 4.77
CA GLU A 1109 33.49 -19.93 5.29
C GLU A 1109 32.30 -20.25 6.19
N LYS A 1110 31.31 -20.98 5.66
CA LYS A 1110 30.11 -21.34 6.42
C LYS A 1110 30.47 -22.08 7.71
N ALA A 1111 31.35 -23.08 7.62
CA ALA A 1111 31.81 -23.83 8.80
C ALA A 1111 32.56 -22.95 9.82
N ALA A 1112 33.26 -21.91 9.37
CA ALA A 1112 33.96 -20.96 10.23
C ALA A 1112 33.00 -19.93 10.87
N LEU A 1113 32.03 -19.41 10.11
CA LEU A 1113 30.96 -18.53 10.60
C LEU A 1113 30.08 -19.24 11.64
N ASP A 1114 29.65 -20.48 11.36
CA ASP A 1114 28.90 -21.32 12.30
C ASP A 1114 29.68 -21.53 13.63
N SER A 1115 31.02 -21.39 13.60
CA SER A 1115 31.90 -21.52 14.77
C SER A 1115 32.20 -20.21 15.53
N LEU A 1116 31.72 -19.04 15.06
CA LEU A 1116 32.02 -17.74 15.69
C LEU A 1116 31.43 -17.61 17.09
N GLN A 1117 32.27 -17.70 18.12
CA GLN A 1117 31.88 -17.43 19.51
C GLN A 1117 32.07 -15.95 19.84
N LEU A 1118 31.06 -15.34 20.44
CA LEU A 1118 31.13 -13.98 20.98
C LEU A 1118 32.17 -13.90 22.11
N ALA A 1119 32.77 -12.72 22.27
CA ALA A 1119 33.61 -12.40 23.41
C ALA A 1119 32.78 -12.46 24.71
N LYS A 1120 33.37 -13.00 25.79
CA LYS A 1120 32.67 -13.11 27.08
C LYS A 1120 32.27 -11.73 27.59
N PRO A 1121 31.02 -11.51 28.02
CA PRO A 1121 30.63 -10.24 28.63
C PRO A 1121 31.42 -10.06 29.93
N VAL A 1122 32.05 -8.89 30.08
CA VAL A 1122 32.67 -8.47 31.33
C VAL A 1122 31.58 -7.93 32.24
N VAL A 1123 31.65 -8.24 33.53
CA VAL A 1123 30.72 -7.73 34.56
C VAL A 1123 31.53 -6.95 35.58
N ASN A 1124 31.12 -5.72 35.87
CA ASN A 1124 31.76 -4.85 36.86
C ASN A 1124 31.54 -5.38 38.29
N GLU A 1125 32.31 -4.88 39.26
CA GLU A 1125 32.28 -5.38 40.65
C GLU A 1125 30.87 -5.26 41.29
N ILE A 1126 30.19 -6.40 41.46
CA ILE A 1126 28.88 -6.47 42.10
C ILE A 1126 29.04 -6.45 43.62
N ARG A 1127 28.38 -5.50 44.29
CA ARG A 1127 28.35 -5.38 45.75
C ARG A 1127 26.95 -5.66 46.31
N SER A 1128 26.87 -6.25 47.51
CA SER A 1128 25.58 -6.40 48.20
C SER A 1128 24.96 -5.03 48.47
N GLY A 1129 23.69 -4.87 48.08
CA GLY A 1129 22.98 -3.60 48.05
C GLY A 1129 22.86 -2.96 46.65
N ALA A 1130 23.63 -3.42 45.65
CA ALA A 1130 23.57 -2.87 44.30
C ALA A 1130 22.22 -3.10 43.62
N THR A 1131 21.67 -2.05 43.01
CA THR A 1131 20.42 -2.03 42.23
C THR A 1131 20.66 -1.97 40.72
N THR A 1132 21.91 -2.09 40.29
CA THR A 1132 22.35 -1.98 38.90
C THR A 1132 23.49 -2.95 38.68
N ILE A 1133 23.45 -3.66 37.55
CA ILE A 1133 24.58 -4.46 37.05
C ILE A 1133 25.01 -3.81 35.75
N SER A 1134 26.32 -3.62 35.57
CA SER A 1134 26.90 -3.04 34.37
C SER A 1134 28.18 -3.78 33.98
N GLY A 1135 28.66 -3.52 32.76
CA GLY A 1135 29.83 -4.17 32.22
C GLY A 1135 30.13 -3.76 30.80
N THR A 1136 30.87 -4.60 30.08
CA THR A 1136 31.04 -4.50 28.62
C THR A 1136 30.71 -5.83 27.95
N ALA A 1137 30.31 -5.77 26.68
CA ALA A 1137 30.02 -6.91 25.83
C ALA A 1137 30.30 -6.54 24.36
N ALA A 1138 29.95 -7.41 23.42
CA ALA A 1138 30.03 -7.13 21.99
C ALA A 1138 29.16 -5.90 21.60
N TYR A 1139 29.65 -5.06 20.70
CA TYR A 1139 28.95 -3.86 20.24
C TYR A 1139 27.58 -4.22 19.64
N GLY A 1140 26.52 -3.52 20.07
CA GLY A 1140 25.15 -3.74 19.60
C GLY A 1140 24.50 -5.04 20.05
N CYS A 1141 25.16 -5.86 20.88
CA CYS A 1141 24.58 -7.14 21.30
C CYS A 1141 23.48 -6.97 22.37
N THR A 1142 22.47 -7.84 22.33
CA THR A 1142 21.50 -7.98 23.41
C THR A 1142 22.17 -8.68 24.59
N VAL A 1143 22.26 -8.00 25.73
CA VAL A 1143 22.79 -8.51 26.98
C VAL A 1143 21.65 -8.95 27.89
N THR A 1144 21.62 -10.23 28.22
CA THR A 1144 20.63 -10.88 29.08
C THR A 1144 21.24 -11.16 30.45
N VAL A 1145 20.70 -10.51 31.48
CA VAL A 1145 21.15 -10.63 32.87
C VAL A 1145 20.07 -11.33 33.70
N THR A 1146 20.39 -12.51 34.24
CA THR A 1146 19.50 -13.26 35.13
C THR A 1146 20.03 -13.23 36.56
N VAL A 1147 19.26 -12.67 37.48
CA VAL A 1147 19.55 -12.63 38.93
C VAL A 1147 18.55 -13.53 39.65
N ASN A 1148 19.03 -14.60 40.30
CA ASN A 1148 18.18 -15.59 41.01
C ASN A 1148 16.98 -16.11 40.18
N GLY A 1149 17.14 -16.26 38.86
CA GLY A 1149 16.08 -16.72 37.95
C GLY A 1149 15.15 -15.64 37.40
N LYS A 1150 15.22 -14.38 37.88
CA LYS A 1150 14.57 -13.25 37.19
C LYS A 1150 15.51 -12.67 36.14
N THR A 1151 15.06 -12.63 34.90
CA THR A 1151 15.80 -12.08 33.75
C THR A 1151 15.47 -10.61 33.51
N TYR A 1152 16.48 -9.89 33.04
CA TYR A 1152 16.46 -8.50 32.59
C TYR A 1152 17.28 -8.43 31.28
N THR A 1153 16.91 -7.54 30.36
CA THR A 1153 17.61 -7.32 29.09
C THR A 1153 18.03 -5.87 28.94
N THR A 1154 19.10 -5.65 28.17
CA THR A 1154 19.60 -4.33 27.74
C THR A 1154 20.42 -4.51 26.46
N ILE A 1155 20.66 -3.46 25.70
CA ILE A 1155 21.55 -3.51 24.53
C ILE A 1155 22.92 -2.94 24.96
N ALA A 1156 24.00 -3.59 24.52
CA ALA A 1156 25.35 -3.05 24.67
C ALA A 1156 25.59 -1.96 23.62
N ASP A 1157 26.07 -0.80 24.07
CA ASP A 1157 26.30 0.38 23.23
C ASP A 1157 27.08 0.05 21.94
N ASP A 1158 26.62 0.61 20.81
CA ASP A 1158 27.06 0.23 19.47
C ASP A 1158 28.46 0.77 19.08
N ILE A 1159 29.09 1.55 19.95
CA ILE A 1159 30.43 2.15 19.78
C ILE A 1159 31.38 1.70 20.89
N THR A 1160 30.91 1.67 22.14
CA THR A 1160 31.72 1.43 23.36
C THR A 1160 31.48 0.06 24.00
N GLY A 1161 30.41 -0.65 23.64
CA GLY A 1161 30.09 -1.99 24.14
C GLY A 1161 29.67 -1.99 25.62
N ILE A 1162 29.56 -0.81 26.23
CA ILE A 1162 29.12 -0.63 27.61
C ILE A 1162 27.64 -0.98 27.71
N TRP A 1163 27.29 -1.75 28.73
CA TRP A 1163 25.90 -2.05 29.05
C TRP A 1163 25.63 -1.82 30.54
N SER A 1164 24.38 -1.52 30.85
CA SER A 1164 23.88 -1.32 32.22
C SER A 1164 22.41 -1.74 32.28
N VAL A 1165 22.03 -2.38 33.37
CA VAL A 1165 20.64 -2.80 33.61
C VAL A 1165 20.26 -2.66 35.08
N SER A 1166 19.08 -2.08 35.32
CA SER A 1166 18.51 -1.89 36.66
C SER A 1166 17.85 -3.17 37.16
N VAL A 1167 18.21 -3.60 38.36
CA VAL A 1167 17.78 -4.86 38.97
C VAL A 1167 17.30 -4.68 40.41
N SER A 1168 16.52 -5.64 40.91
CA SER A 1168 16.20 -5.73 42.33
C SER A 1168 17.48 -5.84 43.18
N SER A 1169 17.57 -5.05 44.26
CA SER A 1169 18.75 -4.96 45.16
C SER A 1169 19.39 -6.33 45.47
N ILE A 1170 20.61 -6.51 44.98
CA ILE A 1170 21.38 -7.75 45.09
C ILE A 1170 21.81 -7.97 46.54
N ARG A 1171 21.85 -9.23 46.97
CA ARG A 1171 22.28 -9.65 48.32
C ARG A 1171 23.39 -10.70 48.22
N THR A 1172 24.24 -10.76 49.23
CA THR A 1172 25.24 -11.84 49.39
C THR A 1172 24.60 -13.22 49.21
N GLY A 1173 25.15 -14.04 48.32
CA GLY A 1173 24.60 -15.38 48.00
C GLY A 1173 23.53 -15.39 46.91
N ASN A 1174 23.29 -14.27 46.22
CA ASN A 1174 22.58 -14.28 44.93
C ASN A 1174 23.54 -14.75 43.82
N SER A 1175 23.03 -15.45 42.82
CA SER A 1175 23.80 -15.80 41.62
C SER A 1175 23.37 -14.90 40.46
N VAL A 1176 24.36 -14.39 39.72
CA VAL A 1176 24.17 -13.53 38.56
C VAL A 1176 24.71 -14.24 37.32
N LYS A 1177 23.83 -14.59 36.39
CA LYS A 1177 24.19 -15.09 35.06
C LYS A 1177 24.09 -13.94 34.07
N VAL A 1178 25.12 -13.72 33.26
CA VAL A 1178 25.10 -12.75 32.15
C VAL A 1178 25.41 -13.49 30.86
N ALA A 1179 24.57 -13.31 29.85
CA ALA A 1179 24.78 -13.81 28.50
C ALA A 1179 24.65 -12.68 27.49
N CYS A 1180 25.31 -12.80 26.33
CA CYS A 1180 25.12 -11.91 25.20
C CYS A 1180 24.75 -12.69 23.93
N THR A 1181 23.95 -12.05 23.08
CA THR A 1181 23.52 -12.53 21.76
C THR A 1181 23.55 -11.39 20.75
N LEU A 1182 23.93 -11.69 19.52
CA LEU A 1182 23.91 -10.76 18.40
C LEU A 1182 23.17 -11.46 17.25
N ASP A 1183 22.24 -10.78 16.57
CA ASP A 1183 21.16 -11.49 15.86
C ASP A 1183 21.62 -12.26 14.60
N ALA A 1184 22.75 -11.88 14.02
CA ALA A 1184 23.42 -12.66 12.97
C ALA A 1184 24.11 -13.96 13.47
N TYR A 1185 24.21 -14.15 14.80
CA TYR A 1185 25.02 -15.20 15.46
C TYR A 1185 24.30 -15.83 16.67
N LEU A 1186 22.96 -15.91 16.63
CA LEU A 1186 22.09 -16.36 17.75
C LEU A 1186 22.45 -17.74 18.34
N SER A 1187 23.05 -18.63 17.55
CA SER A 1187 23.50 -19.96 18.00
C SER A 1187 24.61 -19.92 19.06
N ASN A 1188 25.43 -18.87 19.07
CA ASN A 1188 26.71 -18.83 19.79
C ASN A 1188 26.69 -17.90 21.01
N SER A 1189 25.55 -17.86 21.72
CA SER A 1189 25.41 -17.13 22.99
C SER A 1189 26.42 -17.60 24.04
N ILE A 1190 27.16 -16.68 24.65
CA ILE A 1190 28.19 -17.01 25.64
C ILE A 1190 27.78 -16.53 27.04
N THR A 1191 27.96 -17.37 28.06
CA THR A 1191 27.57 -17.11 29.45
C THR A 1191 28.77 -16.85 30.35
N LEU A 1192 28.68 -15.82 31.18
CA LEU A 1192 29.42 -15.68 32.43
C LEU A 1192 28.46 -15.92 33.62
N THR A 1193 28.97 -16.53 34.69
CA THR A 1193 28.28 -16.63 35.99
C THR A 1193 29.17 -16.01 37.07
N VAL A 1194 28.56 -15.19 37.92
CA VAL A 1194 29.15 -14.46 39.05
C VAL A 1194 28.37 -14.77 40.33
#